data_AF-A0A973EWE5-F1
#
_entry.id   AF-A0A973EWE5-F1
#
_cell.length_a   1.000
_cell.length_b   1.000
_cell.length_c   1.000
_cell.angle_alpha   90.00
_cell.angle_beta   90.00
_cell.angle_gamma   90.00
#
_symmetry.space_group_name_H-M   'P 1'
#
loop_
_entity.id
_entity.type
_entity.pdbx_description
1 polymer ?
#
loop_
_entity_poly.entity_id
_entity_poly.type
_entity_poly.pdbx_seq_one_letter_code
_entity_poly.pdbx_strand_id
1 'polypeptide(L)'
;VPQDDLLIEELTVYQNLYYNAKLCFGGYSEDELNATVEKVLKDLGLYDIKDFQVGDPLNKMISGGQRKRLNIGLELMREPVILLIDEPTSGLSSSDSEKVMQLLKNQALRGKLVFAVIHQPSSDILKMFDRLWILDKGGYMIYDGDPVEALVYFKTETSQANAAESECPNCGNIDTENILHIVEVKVIDNSGMEGKERQISPSEWYEKYRRKMMAIIDGQPAKAEIPKSNFKVPEKLEQIKTFLKRNVKRKLADRQYMLLTLLETPLLALILGFISKYSENGVYVFSANKNYYIFLFMSVIVALFIGLTVSAEEIFRDRKILEREKYLNISRLSYLLSKIAFLFLLSAIQSLFFVIVANNLLEVKGMYFQQWLILFSTACFGNILGLNISSGMRTAVSIYILIPLLLVPMLILGGAMIRFDDLHKSMTRKVYVPVIGDIMATRWAYEALMVEMFKSNRFEKPFFEYDMEISHYDWVASFLLPALRVKVDECRIAGNDPRYRYQVENNLAKISYHIDELTALTNIVPGKWKENLYYTKFNNYTAEAVRVFLDSVRSDIRAHSRAVSLRRDSLYNEIKNQIGEEGITKLRNENYNENIANVVLNRLHTNKIYDSEKKFIQKADPVFMKPGSRYGRAHFYAPYKQLGSLKIETLIFNALAIWLMILVLFVTLYYDVLKRFIVLLESLNIPIWRKFGRELLQG
;
A
#
# COMPACT_ATOMS: atom_id res chain seq x y z
N VAL A 1 22.23 23.67 1.22
CA VAL A 1 21.64 23.44 2.56
C VAL A 1 20.31 24.19 2.59
N PRO A 2 19.17 23.48 2.70
CA PRO A 2 17.86 24.11 2.80
C PRO A 2 17.68 24.84 4.14
N GLN A 3 16.73 25.78 4.18
CA GLN A 3 16.34 26.49 5.40
C GLN A 3 15.81 25.51 6.47
N ASP A 4 14.92 24.60 6.08
CA ASP A 4 14.36 23.56 6.96
C ASP A 4 15.42 22.54 7.42
N ASP A 5 15.36 22.17 8.70
CA ASP A 5 16.20 21.13 9.28
C ASP A 5 15.66 19.73 8.96
N LEU A 6 16.13 19.15 7.86
CA LEU A 6 15.70 17.85 7.36
C LEU A 6 16.50 16.70 7.99
N LEU A 7 16.21 16.40 9.25
CA LEU A 7 16.87 15.35 10.05
C LEU A 7 15.91 14.21 10.37
N ILE A 8 16.45 13.03 10.69
CA ILE A 8 15.65 11.93 11.23
C ILE A 8 15.64 12.06 12.75
N GLU A 9 14.48 12.43 13.29
CA GLU A 9 14.28 12.85 14.68
C GLU A 9 14.52 11.72 15.69
N GLU A 10 14.15 10.48 15.35
CA GLU A 10 14.25 9.33 16.26
C GLU A 10 15.69 8.78 16.36
N LEU A 11 16.56 9.17 15.43
CA LEU A 11 17.96 8.75 15.38
C LEU A 11 18.86 9.69 16.19
N THR A 12 20.04 9.18 16.58
CA THR A 12 21.05 9.99 17.25
C THR A 12 21.78 10.94 16.28
N VAL A 13 22.48 11.93 16.84
CA VAL A 13 23.36 12.84 16.09
C VAL A 13 24.36 12.04 15.24
N TYR A 14 25.03 11.05 15.84
CA TYR A 14 25.94 10.14 15.14
C TYR A 14 25.24 9.37 14.02
N GLN A 15 24.08 8.77 14.31
CA GLN A 15 23.37 7.92 13.35
C GLN A 15 22.91 8.69 12.11
N ASN A 16 22.46 9.94 12.27
CA ASN A 16 22.10 10.79 11.14
C ASN A 16 23.29 10.97 10.18
N LEU A 17 24.48 11.29 10.71
CA LEU A 17 25.71 11.42 9.90
C LEU A 17 26.17 10.07 9.34
N TYR A 18 26.17 9.01 10.13
CA TYR A 18 26.61 7.68 9.71
C TYR A 18 25.79 7.10 8.55
N TYR A 19 24.46 7.19 8.60
CA TYR A 19 23.65 6.69 7.49
C TYR A 19 23.76 7.56 6.23
N ASN A 20 23.98 8.87 6.39
CA ASN A 20 24.29 9.75 5.27
C ASN A 20 25.65 9.40 4.64
N ALA A 21 26.68 9.16 5.47
CA ALA A 21 28.01 8.72 5.05
C ALA A 21 27.93 7.42 4.23
N LYS A 22 27.20 6.42 4.72
CA LYS A 22 26.95 5.15 4.02
C LYS A 22 26.34 5.34 2.64
N LEU A 23 25.47 6.33 2.46
CA LEU A 23 24.84 6.64 1.18
C LEU A 23 25.71 7.51 0.26
N CYS A 24 26.77 8.13 0.79
CA CYS A 24 27.68 9.01 0.05
C CYS A 24 29.03 8.38 -0.31
N PHE A 25 29.48 7.37 0.44
CA PHE A 25 30.82 6.77 0.32
C PHE A 25 30.76 5.24 0.15
N GLY A 26 30.27 4.78 -1.01
CA GLY A 26 30.11 3.36 -1.29
C GLY A 26 31.39 2.53 -1.38
N GLY A 27 32.57 3.15 -1.37
CA GLY A 27 33.87 2.46 -1.40
C GLY A 27 34.59 2.38 -0.06
N TYR A 28 34.03 2.97 1.00
CA TYR A 28 34.71 3.07 2.29
C TYR A 28 34.41 1.84 3.16
N SER A 29 35.40 1.42 3.93
CA SER A 29 35.24 0.45 5.02
C SER A 29 34.45 1.05 6.20
N GLU A 30 33.93 0.21 7.10
CA GLU A 30 33.23 0.70 8.30
C GLU A 30 34.13 1.59 9.17
N ASP A 31 35.43 1.29 9.27
CA ASP A 31 36.37 2.09 10.05
C ASP A 31 36.62 3.46 9.42
N GLU A 32 36.76 3.54 8.09
CA GLU A 32 36.88 4.80 7.36
C GLU A 32 35.61 5.66 7.47
N LEU A 33 34.42 5.02 7.41
CA LEU A 33 33.14 5.69 7.61
C LEU A 33 33.05 6.28 9.02
N ASN A 34 33.35 5.50 10.05
CA ASN A 34 33.31 5.94 11.45
C ASN A 34 34.31 7.08 11.67
N ALA A 35 35.54 6.96 11.17
CA ALA A 35 36.56 8.01 11.27
C ALA A 35 36.11 9.32 10.58
N THR A 36 35.48 9.21 9.41
CA THR A 36 34.93 10.38 8.68
C THR A 36 33.81 11.05 9.48
N VAL A 37 32.88 10.28 10.05
CA VAL A 37 31.79 10.80 10.88
C VAL A 37 32.33 11.47 12.13
N GLU A 38 33.30 10.86 12.82
CA GLU A 38 33.92 11.45 14.01
C GLU A 38 34.69 12.74 13.70
N LYS A 39 35.41 12.79 12.57
CA LYS A 39 36.06 14.01 12.09
C LYS A 39 35.04 15.13 11.90
N VAL A 40 33.93 14.86 11.22
CA VAL A 40 32.86 15.84 10.98
C VAL A 40 32.21 16.28 12.30
N LEU A 41 31.96 15.36 13.23
CA LEU A 41 31.40 15.70 14.55
C LEU A 41 32.32 16.63 15.34
N LYS A 42 33.64 16.42 15.28
CA LYS A 42 34.63 17.30 15.92
C LYS A 42 34.68 18.66 15.25
N ASP A 43 34.72 18.70 13.91
CA ASP A 43 34.71 19.95 13.13
C ASP A 43 33.45 20.81 13.40
N LEU A 44 32.31 20.18 13.71
CA LEU A 44 31.04 20.87 14.02
C LEU A 44 30.86 21.19 15.52
N GLY A 45 31.77 20.73 16.38
CA GLY A 45 31.61 20.85 17.84
C GLY A 45 30.40 20.08 18.39
N LEU A 46 30.10 18.90 17.83
CA LEU A 46 28.96 18.05 18.20
C LEU A 46 29.38 16.68 18.76
N TYR A 47 30.68 16.44 18.96
CA TYR A 47 31.21 15.14 19.37
C TYR A 47 30.66 14.68 20.73
N ASP A 48 30.52 15.60 21.70
CA ASP A 48 30.06 15.27 23.05
C ASP A 48 28.58 14.84 23.10
N ILE A 49 27.79 15.24 22.11
CA ILE A 49 26.36 14.93 22.00
C ILE A 49 26.05 13.84 20.98
N LYS A 50 27.08 13.11 20.50
CA LYS A 50 26.95 12.15 19.39
C LYS A 50 25.88 11.07 19.62
N ASP A 51 25.68 10.67 20.88
CA ASP A 51 24.76 9.61 21.29
C ASP A 51 23.36 10.13 21.68
N PHE A 52 23.16 11.46 21.73
CA PHE A 52 21.84 12.04 21.98
C PHE A 52 20.94 11.91 20.75
N GLN A 53 19.66 11.61 21.00
CA GLN A 53 18.63 11.66 19.97
C GLN A 53 18.39 13.11 19.52
N VAL A 54 18.03 13.30 18.27
CA VAL A 54 17.76 14.65 17.73
C VAL A 54 16.45 15.21 18.28
N GLY A 55 15.41 14.36 18.31
CA GLY A 55 14.06 14.71 18.76
C GLY A 55 13.33 15.69 17.84
N ASP A 56 12.01 15.75 18.01
CA ASP A 56 11.09 16.67 17.33
C ASP A 56 11.30 18.12 17.82
N PRO A 57 11.05 19.17 17.00
CA PRO A 57 10.88 20.54 17.44
C PRO A 57 10.08 20.77 18.74
N LEU A 58 9.06 19.95 19.05
CA LEU A 58 8.26 20.01 20.28
C LEU A 58 8.95 19.33 21.46
N ASN A 59 9.64 18.21 21.21
CA ASN A 59 10.39 17.44 22.22
C ASN A 59 11.89 17.59 21.97
N LYS A 60 12.40 18.81 22.17
CA LYS A 60 13.81 19.16 21.88
C LYS A 60 14.77 18.39 22.78
N MET A 61 15.55 17.48 22.20
CA MET A 61 16.67 16.81 22.89
C MET A 61 18.01 17.53 22.67
N ILE A 62 18.15 18.24 21.54
CA ILE A 62 19.31 19.09 21.23
C ILE A 62 18.88 20.54 20.97
N SER A 63 19.81 21.50 21.14
CA SER A 63 19.52 22.92 20.91
C SER A 63 19.29 23.23 19.41
N GLY A 64 18.61 24.34 19.11
CA GLY A 64 18.39 24.78 17.72
C GLY A 64 19.71 24.97 16.96
N GLY A 65 20.71 25.60 17.59
CA GLY A 65 22.03 25.79 17.00
C GLY A 65 22.75 24.47 16.73
N GLN A 66 22.66 23.49 17.64
CA GLN A 66 23.22 22.15 17.44
C GLN A 66 22.53 21.43 16.26
N ARG A 67 21.19 21.55 16.18
CA ARG A 67 20.40 20.97 15.09
C ARG A 67 20.78 21.54 13.73
N LYS A 68 20.92 22.86 13.63
CA LYS A 68 21.35 23.54 12.40
C LYS A 68 22.78 23.14 12.01
N ARG A 69 23.72 23.07 12.96
CA ARG A 69 25.08 22.58 12.72
C ARG A 69 25.11 21.14 12.22
N LEU A 70 24.27 20.25 12.77
CA LEU A 70 24.13 18.87 12.29
C LEU A 70 23.58 18.83 10.85
N ASN A 71 22.56 19.66 10.55
CA ASN A 71 21.97 19.76 9.22
C ASN A 71 23.00 20.22 8.17
N ILE A 72 23.85 21.20 8.51
CA ILE A 72 24.99 21.65 7.69
C ILE A 72 26.03 20.52 7.55
N GLY A 73 26.31 19.80 8.65
CA GLY A 73 27.25 18.69 8.72
C GLY A 73 27.00 17.58 7.71
N LEU A 74 25.74 17.23 7.51
CA LEU A 74 25.30 16.25 6.50
C LEU A 74 25.71 16.66 5.07
N GLU A 75 25.70 17.96 4.75
CA GLU A 75 26.13 18.44 3.43
C GLU A 75 27.65 18.59 3.34
N LEU A 76 28.30 19.01 4.44
CA LEU A 76 29.76 19.22 4.54
C LEU A 76 30.57 17.93 4.44
N MET A 77 29.99 16.82 4.87
CA MET A 77 30.64 15.51 4.86
C MET A 77 31.17 15.13 3.47
N ARG A 78 30.49 15.53 2.39
CA ARG A 78 30.91 15.27 1.00
C ARG A 78 32.08 16.12 0.52
N GLU A 79 32.62 16.97 1.40
CA GLU A 79 33.67 17.94 1.11
C GLU A 79 33.39 18.77 -0.16
N PRO A 80 32.24 19.45 -0.25
CA PRO A 80 31.87 20.21 -1.45
C PRO A 80 32.80 21.42 -1.65
N VAL A 81 33.11 21.71 -2.91
CA VAL A 81 33.87 22.91 -3.32
C VAL A 81 33.01 24.17 -3.22
N ILE A 82 31.73 24.04 -3.60
CA ILE A 82 30.74 25.12 -3.56
C ILE A 82 29.65 24.72 -2.59
N LEU A 83 29.37 25.59 -1.63
CA LEU A 83 28.37 25.40 -0.60
C LEU A 83 27.33 26.52 -0.70
N LEU A 84 26.10 26.15 -1.07
CA LEU A 84 24.95 27.07 -1.11
C LEU A 84 24.11 26.86 0.14
N ILE A 85 23.82 27.92 0.88
CA ILE A 85 23.13 27.84 2.17
C ILE A 85 22.02 28.88 2.21
N ASP A 86 20.83 28.40 2.53
CA ASP A 86 19.65 29.23 2.65
C ASP A 86 19.34 29.49 4.12
N GLU A 87 19.35 30.76 4.52
CA GLU A 87 19.08 31.25 5.88
C GLU A 87 19.72 30.41 7.02
N PRO A 88 21.06 30.41 7.16
CA PRO A 88 21.74 29.64 8.18
C PRO A 88 21.46 30.09 9.63
N THR A 89 21.05 31.35 9.83
CA THR A 89 20.90 31.99 11.13
C THR A 89 19.45 32.13 11.60
N SER A 90 18.49 31.75 10.76
CA SER A 90 17.06 31.90 11.05
C SER A 90 16.62 31.00 12.22
N GLY A 91 15.88 31.57 13.17
CA GLY A 91 15.38 30.87 14.36
C GLY A 91 16.43 30.53 15.43
N LEU A 92 17.65 31.09 15.33
CA LEU A 92 18.74 30.89 16.28
C LEU A 92 18.94 32.08 17.23
N SER A 93 19.55 31.81 18.39
CA SER A 93 20.07 32.87 19.24
C SER A 93 21.24 33.60 18.57
N SER A 94 21.58 34.81 19.01
CA SER A 94 22.73 35.57 18.49
C SER A 94 24.04 34.78 18.61
N SER A 95 24.31 34.19 19.77
CA SER A 95 25.51 33.37 20.01
C SER A 95 25.55 32.10 19.14
N ASP A 96 24.41 31.43 18.95
CA ASP A 96 24.37 30.23 18.09
C ASP A 96 24.54 30.59 16.61
N SER A 97 23.96 31.70 16.17
CA SER A 97 24.14 32.24 14.82
C SER A 97 25.61 32.54 14.53
N GLU A 98 26.30 33.17 15.49
CA GLU A 98 27.73 33.46 15.37
C GLU A 98 28.56 32.18 15.20
N LYS A 99 28.31 31.15 16.02
CA LYS A 99 28.99 29.85 15.89
C LYS A 99 28.76 29.18 14.53
N VAL A 100 27.54 29.28 13.99
CA VAL A 100 27.23 28.76 12.65
C VAL A 100 28.00 29.55 11.59
N MET A 101 28.03 30.87 11.67
CA MET A 101 28.75 31.71 10.72
C MET A 101 30.27 31.52 10.79
N GLN A 102 30.85 31.39 11.99
CA GLN A 102 32.26 31.03 12.17
C GLN A 102 32.59 29.69 11.51
N LEU A 103 31.69 28.70 11.62
CA LEU A 103 31.87 27.41 10.96
C LEU A 103 31.90 27.56 9.43
N LEU A 104 31.03 28.36 8.86
CA LEU A 104 31.01 28.65 7.41
C LEU A 104 32.25 29.43 6.97
N LYS A 105 32.69 30.41 7.77
CA LYS A 105 33.92 31.16 7.54
C LYS A 105 35.13 30.23 7.52
N ASN A 106 35.20 29.28 8.45
CA ASN A 106 36.26 28.28 8.49
C ASN A 106 36.26 27.39 7.24
N GLN A 107 35.10 27.09 6.65
CA GLN A 107 35.03 26.38 5.36
C GLN A 107 35.57 27.25 4.22
N ALA A 108 35.25 28.54 4.20
CA ALA A 108 35.77 29.48 3.20
C ALA A 108 37.30 29.61 3.29
N LEU A 109 37.85 29.72 4.50
CA LEU A 109 39.30 29.75 4.75
C LEU A 109 40.02 28.46 4.32
N ARG A 110 39.32 27.32 4.29
CA ARG A 110 39.82 26.04 3.73
C ARG A 110 39.76 25.99 2.20
N GLY A 111 39.46 27.10 1.52
CA GLY A 111 39.42 27.21 0.06
C GLY A 111 38.10 26.81 -0.59
N LYS A 112 37.00 26.73 0.18
CA LYS A 112 35.66 26.45 -0.36
C LYS A 112 34.94 27.76 -0.70
N LEU A 113 34.11 27.74 -1.73
CA LEU A 113 33.24 28.86 -2.07
C LEU A 113 31.91 28.71 -1.32
N VAL A 114 31.58 29.67 -0.46
CA VAL A 114 30.35 29.63 0.35
C VAL A 114 29.44 30.77 -0.04
N PHE A 115 28.22 30.44 -0.46
CA PHE A 115 27.12 31.39 -0.62
C PHE A 115 26.13 31.19 0.50
N ALA A 116 25.82 32.26 1.24
CA ALA A 116 24.80 32.25 2.26
C ALA A 116 23.79 33.37 2.00
N VAL A 117 22.51 33.04 2.06
CA VAL A 117 21.41 34.02 2.04
C VAL A 117 21.00 34.28 3.48
N ILE A 118 20.95 35.56 3.89
CA ILE A 118 20.54 35.96 5.24
C ILE A 118 19.52 37.09 5.13
N HIS A 119 18.39 36.95 5.84
CA HIS A 119 17.33 37.96 5.86
C HIS A 119 17.73 39.22 6.67
N GLN A 120 18.31 39.05 7.86
CA GLN A 120 18.73 40.14 8.75
C GLN A 120 20.00 39.75 9.52
N PRO A 121 21.21 40.13 9.06
CA PRO A 121 22.44 39.85 9.78
C PRO A 121 22.65 40.84 10.93
N SER A 122 23.18 40.35 12.06
CA SER A 122 23.77 41.24 13.07
C SER A 122 25.05 41.88 12.53
N SER A 123 25.48 42.98 13.14
CA SER A 123 26.76 43.63 12.82
C SER A 123 27.93 42.64 12.82
N ASP A 124 28.06 41.82 13.86
CA ASP A 124 29.15 40.85 13.97
C ASP A 124 29.12 39.82 12.83
N ILE A 125 27.93 39.36 12.43
CA ILE A 125 27.75 38.41 11.33
C ILE A 125 28.06 39.08 9.99
N LEU A 126 27.63 40.34 9.80
CA LEU A 126 27.88 41.09 8.57
C LEU A 126 29.40 41.22 8.32
N LYS A 127 30.16 41.52 9.37
CA LYS A 127 31.63 41.63 9.32
C LYS A 127 32.36 40.31 8.99
N MET A 128 31.70 39.16 9.13
CA MET A 128 32.30 37.87 8.78
C MET A 128 32.32 37.59 7.28
N PHE A 129 31.49 38.27 6.48
CA PHE A 129 31.42 38.08 5.04
C PHE A 129 32.65 38.66 4.33
N ASP A 130 33.17 37.94 3.34
CA ASP A 130 34.24 38.46 2.47
C ASP A 130 33.69 39.41 1.40
N ARG A 131 32.43 39.23 1.00
CA ARG A 131 31.75 39.99 -0.05
C ARG A 131 30.24 39.94 0.18
N LEU A 132 29.57 41.09 0.06
CA LEU A 132 28.14 41.24 0.26
C LEU A 132 27.45 41.53 -1.07
N TRP A 133 26.39 40.78 -1.34
CA TRP A 133 25.45 41.04 -2.43
C TRP A 133 24.11 41.47 -1.85
N ILE A 134 23.52 42.52 -2.42
CA ILE A 134 22.18 42.96 -2.07
C ILE A 134 21.30 42.97 -3.32
N LEU A 135 20.14 42.32 -3.20
CA LEU A 135 19.16 42.17 -4.25
C LEU A 135 17.86 42.89 -3.84
N ASP A 136 17.31 43.70 -4.75
CA ASP A 136 16.00 44.35 -4.57
C ASP A 136 14.88 43.59 -5.31
N LYS A 137 13.62 43.97 -5.04
CA LYS A 137 12.39 43.43 -5.64
C LYS A 137 12.52 43.32 -7.16
N GLY A 138 12.30 42.12 -7.68
CA GLY A 138 12.48 41.81 -9.10
C GLY A 138 13.82 41.17 -9.45
N GLY A 139 14.69 40.95 -8.46
CA GLY A 139 16.01 40.32 -8.66
C GLY A 139 17.09 41.28 -9.15
N TYR A 140 16.91 42.58 -8.92
CA TYR A 140 17.87 43.61 -9.29
C TYR A 140 19.04 43.64 -8.31
N MET A 141 20.27 43.47 -8.81
CA MET A 141 21.48 43.63 -8.00
C MET A 141 21.74 45.12 -7.74
N ILE A 142 21.76 45.53 -6.47
CA ILE A 142 21.91 46.95 -6.10
C ILE A 142 23.23 47.24 -5.41
N TYR A 143 23.95 46.21 -4.96
CA TYR A 143 25.27 46.30 -4.34
C TYR A 143 26.06 45.00 -4.52
N ASP A 144 27.37 45.13 -4.76
CA ASP A 144 28.32 44.03 -4.84
C ASP A 144 29.71 44.50 -4.38
N GLY A 145 30.08 44.24 -3.12
CA GLY A 145 31.33 44.77 -2.56
C GLY A 145 31.59 44.35 -1.12
N ASP A 146 32.45 45.10 -0.44
CA ASP A 146 32.78 44.89 0.97
C ASP A 146 31.54 45.14 1.86
N PRO A 147 31.24 44.29 2.86
CA PRO A 147 30.07 44.49 3.72
C PRO A 147 30.06 45.80 4.52
N VAL A 148 31.23 46.31 4.93
CA VAL A 148 31.38 47.52 5.75
C VAL A 148 31.17 48.78 4.90
N GLU A 149 31.56 48.74 3.63
CA GLU A 149 31.38 49.84 2.68
C GLU A 149 29.92 49.97 2.19
N ALA A 150 29.10 48.94 2.37
CA ALA A 150 27.73 48.93 1.89
C ALA A 150 26.91 50.10 2.44
N LEU A 151 27.00 50.36 3.74
CA LEU A 151 26.28 51.45 4.39
C LEU A 151 26.72 52.82 3.85
N VAL A 152 28.02 53.00 3.59
CA VAL A 152 28.59 54.22 3.01
C VAL A 152 28.04 54.45 1.60
N TYR A 153 27.99 53.40 0.77
CA TYR A 153 27.41 53.48 -0.58
C TYR A 153 25.96 53.95 -0.55
N PHE A 154 25.08 53.30 0.23
CA PHE A 154 23.65 53.65 0.26
C PHE A 154 23.39 55.04 0.84
N LYS A 155 24.10 55.44 1.90
CA LYS A 155 24.02 56.80 2.46
C LYS A 155 24.49 57.87 1.46
N THR A 156 25.56 57.59 0.73
CA THR A 156 26.09 58.51 -0.31
C THR A 156 25.11 58.66 -1.46
N GLU A 157 24.50 57.57 -1.93
CA GLU A 157 23.53 57.57 -3.02
C GLU A 157 22.22 58.28 -2.68
N THR A 158 21.88 58.40 -1.39
CA THR A 158 20.69 59.08 -0.89
C THR A 158 21.00 60.43 -0.23
N SER A 159 22.26 60.88 -0.27
CA SER A 159 22.71 62.15 0.32
C SER A 159 22.38 62.30 1.81
N GLN A 160 22.46 61.22 2.58
CA GLN A 160 22.24 61.24 4.03
C GLN A 160 23.41 61.89 4.79
N ALA A 161 23.13 62.44 5.96
CA ALA A 161 24.16 62.94 6.88
C ALA A 161 25.09 61.79 7.31
N ASN A 162 26.37 62.10 7.54
CA ASN A 162 27.41 61.14 7.92
C ASN A 162 27.59 59.97 6.92
N ALA A 163 27.47 60.26 5.62
CA ALA A 163 27.63 59.25 4.58
C ALA A 163 28.99 58.54 4.58
N ALA A 164 30.05 59.20 5.08
CA ALA A 164 31.38 58.63 5.20
C ALA A 164 31.57 57.70 6.43
N GLU A 165 30.62 57.67 7.37
CA GLU A 165 30.70 56.81 8.56
C GLU A 165 30.15 55.41 8.26
N SER A 166 31.04 54.42 8.24
CA SER A 166 30.72 53.00 8.04
C SER A 166 30.30 52.28 9.33
N GLU A 167 30.83 52.69 10.48
CA GLU A 167 30.55 52.08 11.78
C GLU A 167 30.26 53.15 12.84
N CYS A 168 29.56 52.79 13.91
CA CYS A 168 29.36 53.69 15.04
C CYS A 168 30.72 54.03 15.70
N PRO A 169 31.11 55.31 15.82
CA PRO A 169 32.40 55.70 16.38
C PRO A 169 32.61 55.28 17.85
N ASN A 170 31.51 55.07 18.60
CA ASN A 170 31.55 54.78 20.03
C ASN A 170 31.57 53.27 20.35
N CYS A 171 30.97 52.43 19.50
CA CYS A 171 30.83 50.99 19.76
C CYS A 171 31.26 50.08 18.60
N GLY A 172 31.68 50.62 17.45
CA GLY A 172 32.12 49.85 16.30
C GLY A 172 31.01 49.02 15.64
N ASN A 173 29.74 49.25 15.98
CA ASN A 173 28.63 48.47 15.45
C ASN A 173 28.16 49.02 14.10
N ILE A 174 27.87 48.14 13.14
CA ILE A 174 27.23 48.49 11.86
C ILE A 174 25.72 48.36 12.03
N ASP A 175 25.01 49.43 11.69
CA ASP A 175 23.55 49.41 11.65
C ASP A 175 23.09 48.78 10.33
N THR A 176 22.89 47.46 10.37
CA THR A 176 22.50 46.65 9.21
C THR A 176 21.06 46.93 8.77
N GLU A 177 20.17 47.33 9.68
CA GLU A 177 18.77 47.65 9.35
C GLU A 177 18.67 48.92 8.52
N ASN A 178 19.56 49.88 8.76
CA ASN A 178 19.61 51.13 8.00
C ASN A 178 19.79 50.90 6.49
N ILE A 179 20.55 49.87 6.07
CA ILE A 179 20.71 49.55 4.65
C ILE A 179 19.35 49.19 4.02
N LEU A 180 18.58 48.32 4.67
CA LEU A 180 17.26 47.91 4.20
C LEU A 180 16.29 49.09 4.25
N HIS A 181 16.32 49.88 5.32
CA HIS A 181 15.48 51.06 5.47
C HIS A 181 15.72 52.08 4.34
N ILE A 182 16.99 52.36 4.00
CA ILE A 182 17.36 53.28 2.90
C ILE A 182 16.79 52.79 1.56
N VAL A 183 16.84 51.49 1.28
CA VAL A 183 16.33 50.91 0.03
C VAL A 183 14.79 50.95 -0.03
N GLU A 184 14.12 50.89 1.11
CA GLU A 184 12.66 50.83 1.20
C GLU A 184 11.95 52.18 1.44
N VAL A 185 12.69 53.27 1.63
CA VAL A 185 12.12 54.62 1.85
C VAL A 185 11.05 54.94 0.81
N LYS A 186 9.89 55.40 1.27
CA LYS A 186 8.75 55.77 0.41
C LYS A 186 8.68 57.27 0.18
N VAL A 187 8.11 57.65 -0.95
CA VAL A 187 7.78 59.04 -1.26
C VAL A 187 6.75 59.52 -0.23
N ILE A 188 7.03 60.64 0.43
CA ILE A 188 6.09 61.28 1.35
C ILE A 188 5.05 62.04 0.52
N ASP A 189 3.78 61.82 0.79
CA ASP A 189 2.70 62.54 0.13
C ASP A 189 2.57 63.99 0.65
N ASN A 190 1.74 64.79 -0.02
CA ASN A 190 1.51 66.18 0.37
C ASN A 190 0.87 66.34 1.77
N SER A 191 0.40 65.25 2.38
CA SER A 191 -0.19 65.21 3.72
C SER A 191 0.83 64.78 4.80
N GLY A 192 2.09 64.55 4.42
CA GLY A 192 3.16 64.12 5.32
C GLY A 192 3.12 62.63 5.65
N MET A 193 2.30 61.84 4.96
CA MET A 193 2.17 60.40 5.15
C MET A 193 3.04 59.65 4.14
N GLU A 194 3.55 58.47 4.51
CA GLU A 194 4.25 57.61 3.55
C GLU A 194 3.29 57.16 2.43
N GLY A 195 3.63 57.52 1.18
CA GLY A 195 2.95 57.05 -0.01
C GLY A 195 3.16 55.56 -0.28
N LYS A 196 2.63 55.06 -1.41
CA LYS A 196 2.79 53.64 -1.80
C LYS A 196 4.07 53.38 -2.60
N GLU A 197 4.63 54.40 -3.23
CA GLU A 197 5.78 54.29 -4.12
C GLU A 197 7.08 54.54 -3.36
N ARG A 198 8.13 53.78 -3.70
CA ARG A 198 9.47 53.98 -3.16
C ARG A 198 10.09 55.24 -3.74
N GLN A 199 10.93 55.92 -2.97
CA GLN A 199 11.65 57.12 -3.40
C GLN A 199 12.61 56.83 -4.57
N ILE A 200 13.26 55.67 -4.54
CA ILE A 200 14.09 55.16 -5.63
C ILE A 200 13.52 53.80 -6.02
N SER A 201 13.22 53.64 -7.31
CA SER A 201 12.70 52.38 -7.84
C SER A 201 13.79 51.30 -7.90
N PRO A 202 13.44 49.99 -7.86
CA PRO A 202 14.42 48.92 -8.01
C PRO A 202 15.27 49.01 -9.30
N SER A 203 14.67 49.49 -10.39
CA SER A 203 15.35 49.73 -11.67
C SER A 203 16.38 50.86 -11.60
N GLU A 204 16.07 51.94 -10.89
CA GLU A 204 17.00 53.06 -10.72
C GLU A 204 18.18 52.68 -9.82
N TRP A 205 17.95 51.91 -8.76
CA TRP A 205 19.01 51.33 -7.95
C TRP A 205 19.95 50.44 -8.78
N TYR A 206 19.39 49.60 -9.65
CA TYR A 206 20.16 48.77 -10.56
C TYR A 206 21.02 49.60 -11.53
N GLU A 207 20.48 50.70 -12.07
CA GLU A 207 21.26 51.60 -12.92
C GLU A 207 22.42 52.26 -12.17
N LYS A 208 22.18 52.72 -10.94
CA LYS A 208 23.23 53.28 -10.07
C LYS A 208 24.35 52.25 -9.84
N TYR A 209 23.97 51.01 -9.51
CA TYR A 209 24.89 49.89 -9.36
C TYR A 209 25.70 49.62 -10.64
N ARG A 210 25.02 49.54 -11.80
CA ARG A 210 25.68 49.31 -13.11
C ARG A 210 26.72 50.37 -13.44
N ARG A 211 26.48 51.63 -13.10
CA ARG A 211 27.40 52.73 -13.41
C ARG A 211 28.63 52.75 -12.51
N LYS A 212 28.50 52.34 -11.23
CA LYS A 212 29.53 52.55 -10.21
C LYS A 212 30.29 51.29 -9.77
N MET A 213 29.65 50.11 -9.78
CA MET A 213 30.20 48.90 -9.16
C MET A 213 30.30 47.70 -10.11
N MET A 214 29.43 47.61 -11.12
CA MET A 214 29.43 46.45 -12.01
C MET A 214 30.75 46.37 -12.80
N ALA A 215 31.57 45.38 -12.44
CA ALA A 215 32.80 45.10 -13.15
C ALA A 215 32.51 44.66 -14.59
N ILE A 216 33.21 45.24 -15.56
CA ILE A 216 33.24 44.74 -16.93
C ILE A 216 34.11 43.48 -16.92
N ILE A 217 33.48 42.31 -16.95
CA ILE A 217 34.20 41.04 -17.06
C ILE A 217 34.66 40.92 -18.53
N ASP A 218 35.93 41.22 -18.78
CA ASP A 218 36.53 41.07 -20.11
C ASP A 218 37.23 39.71 -20.22
N GLY A 219 36.82 38.92 -21.23
CA GLY A 219 37.35 37.57 -21.47
C GLY A 219 36.69 36.42 -20.68
N GLN A 220 37.02 35.19 -21.06
CA GLN A 220 36.61 33.99 -20.32
C GLN A 220 37.63 33.69 -19.21
N PRO A 221 37.20 33.53 -17.94
CA PRO A 221 38.11 33.14 -16.87
C PRO A 221 38.77 31.79 -17.20
N ALA A 222 40.06 31.66 -16.85
CA ALA A 222 40.78 30.41 -17.03
C ALA A 222 40.06 29.27 -16.30
N LYS A 223 39.68 28.22 -17.03
CA LYS A 223 39.00 27.05 -16.44
C LYS A 223 40.00 26.27 -15.60
N ALA A 224 39.90 26.38 -14.28
CA ALA A 224 40.63 25.51 -13.36
C ALA A 224 40.00 24.10 -13.35
N GLU A 225 40.82 23.07 -13.14
CA GLU A 225 40.31 21.71 -12.88
C GLU A 225 39.57 21.68 -11.56
N ILE A 226 38.37 21.12 -11.56
CA ILE A 226 37.56 20.95 -10.35
C ILE A 226 38.20 19.82 -9.53
N PRO A 227 38.47 20.02 -8.22
CA PRO A 227 39.04 18.97 -7.39
C PRO A 227 38.13 17.74 -7.37
N LYS A 228 38.75 16.56 -7.39
CA LYS A 228 38.01 15.28 -7.40
C LYS A 228 37.23 15.13 -6.10
N SER A 229 35.93 14.86 -6.21
CA SER A 229 35.09 14.57 -5.05
C SER A 229 35.27 13.11 -4.63
N ASN A 230 35.33 12.88 -3.32
CA ASN A 230 35.34 11.53 -2.72
C ASN A 230 33.96 10.86 -2.76
N PHE A 231 32.93 11.54 -3.27
CA PHE A 231 31.57 11.03 -3.37
C PHE A 231 31.47 9.88 -4.37
N LYS A 232 30.96 8.74 -3.90
CA LYS A 232 30.65 7.57 -4.73
C LYS A 232 29.37 6.92 -4.21
N VAL A 233 28.33 6.92 -5.04
CA VAL A 233 27.07 6.26 -4.70
C VAL A 233 27.31 4.75 -4.50
N PRO A 234 26.86 4.16 -3.38
CA PRO A 234 26.98 2.72 -3.13
C PRO A 234 26.14 1.88 -4.11
N GLU A 235 26.46 0.60 -4.21
CA GLU A 235 25.67 -0.33 -5.01
C GLU A 235 24.23 -0.49 -4.49
N LYS A 236 23.32 -0.89 -5.38
CA LYS A 236 21.87 -0.98 -5.07
C LYS A 236 21.56 -1.87 -3.87
N LEU A 237 22.32 -2.96 -3.66
CA LEU A 237 22.11 -3.89 -2.56
C LEU A 237 22.55 -3.31 -1.21
N GLU A 238 23.70 -2.63 -1.19
CA GLU A 238 24.18 -1.90 0.00
C GLU A 238 23.25 -0.74 0.37
N GLN A 239 22.64 -0.08 -0.62
CA GLN A 239 21.58 0.90 -0.38
C GLN A 239 20.36 0.26 0.31
N ILE A 240 19.87 -0.89 -0.17
CA ILE A 240 18.74 -1.60 0.46
C ILE A 240 19.06 -1.93 1.92
N LYS A 241 20.25 -2.50 2.17
CA LYS A 241 20.71 -2.86 3.52
C LYS A 241 20.80 -1.63 4.44
N THR A 242 21.34 -0.53 3.93
CA THR A 242 21.48 0.72 4.67
C THR A 242 20.12 1.31 5.01
N PHE A 243 19.21 1.43 4.03
CA PHE A 243 17.86 1.93 4.27
C PHE A 243 17.07 1.04 5.23
N LEU A 244 17.19 -0.28 5.11
CA LEU A 244 16.53 -1.22 5.99
C LEU A 244 17.05 -1.08 7.43
N LYS A 245 18.37 -1.07 7.62
CA LYS A 245 19.00 -0.89 8.95
C LYS A 245 18.61 0.44 9.57
N ARG A 246 18.60 1.52 8.77
CA ARG A 246 18.15 2.85 9.18
C ARG A 246 16.69 2.83 9.62
N ASN A 247 15.80 2.24 8.82
CA ASN A 247 14.37 2.19 9.12
C ASN A 247 14.09 1.36 10.38
N VAL A 248 14.74 0.21 10.54
CA VAL A 248 14.63 -0.63 11.75
C VAL A 248 15.09 0.13 12.98
N LYS A 249 16.25 0.80 12.93
CA LYS A 249 16.75 1.59 14.06
C LYS A 249 15.82 2.75 14.41
N ARG A 250 15.31 3.46 13.41
CA ARG A 250 14.33 4.54 13.59
C ARG A 250 13.08 4.03 14.32
N LYS A 251 12.51 2.92 13.85
CA LYS A 251 11.29 2.36 14.43
C LYS A 251 11.50 1.81 15.83
N LEU A 252 12.59 1.09 16.08
CA LEU A 252 12.90 0.58 17.42
C LEU A 252 13.20 1.67 18.45
N ALA A 253 13.63 2.86 18.00
CA ALA A 253 13.79 4.02 18.88
C ALA A 253 12.44 4.55 19.37
N ASP A 254 11.39 4.49 18.53
CA ASP A 254 10.02 4.78 18.92
C ASP A 254 9.35 3.57 19.59
N ARG A 255 9.61 3.42 20.89
CA ARG A 255 9.08 2.31 21.69
C ARG A 255 7.56 2.30 21.77
N GLN A 256 6.92 3.47 21.82
CA GLN A 256 5.47 3.58 21.92
C GLN A 256 4.81 3.06 20.64
N TYR A 257 5.28 3.52 19.48
CA TYR A 257 4.80 3.05 18.20
C TYR A 257 4.98 1.53 18.04
N MET A 258 6.18 1.02 18.35
CA MET A 258 6.46 -0.42 18.19
C MET A 258 5.64 -1.29 19.13
N LEU A 259 5.45 -0.87 20.39
CA LEU A 259 4.63 -1.59 21.35
C LEU A 259 3.17 -1.64 20.89
N LEU A 260 2.60 -0.50 20.51
CA LEU A 260 1.21 -0.44 20.03
C LEU A 260 1.02 -1.30 18.77
N THR A 261 1.93 -1.17 17.80
CA THR A 261 1.85 -1.91 16.52
C THR A 261 1.95 -3.43 16.72
N LEU A 262 2.78 -3.90 17.65
CA LEU A 262 2.93 -5.33 17.93
C LEU A 262 1.82 -5.89 18.82
N LEU A 263 1.25 -5.08 19.72
CA LEU A 263 0.21 -5.51 20.67
C LEU A 263 -1.21 -5.43 20.10
N GLU A 264 -1.44 -4.54 19.15
CA GLU A 264 -2.73 -4.36 18.47
C GLU A 264 -3.25 -5.68 17.88
N THR A 265 -2.39 -6.43 17.19
CA THR A 265 -2.81 -7.66 16.50
C THR A 265 -3.20 -8.80 17.47
N PRO A 266 -2.39 -9.15 18.49
CA PRO A 266 -2.81 -10.07 19.55
C PRO A 266 -4.09 -9.63 20.26
N LEU A 267 -4.24 -8.34 20.54
CA LEU A 267 -5.44 -7.82 21.23
C LEU A 267 -6.70 -7.98 20.37
N LEU A 268 -6.62 -7.64 19.09
CA LEU A 268 -7.73 -7.86 18.15
C LEU A 268 -8.03 -9.36 17.97
N ALA A 269 -7.02 -10.22 17.97
CA ALA A 269 -7.19 -11.67 17.93
C ALA A 269 -7.93 -12.19 19.18
N LEU A 270 -7.58 -11.68 20.37
CA LEU A 270 -8.29 -12.01 21.61
C LEU A 270 -9.74 -11.55 21.57
N ILE A 271 -10.00 -10.29 21.20
CA ILE A 271 -11.36 -9.73 21.14
C ILE A 271 -12.21 -10.51 20.14
N LEU A 272 -11.72 -10.68 18.91
CA LEU A 272 -12.46 -11.35 17.85
C LEU A 272 -12.67 -12.83 18.15
N GLY A 273 -11.63 -13.52 18.64
CA GLY A 273 -11.72 -14.92 19.03
C GLY A 273 -12.68 -15.13 20.20
N PHE A 274 -12.67 -14.25 21.20
CA PHE A 274 -13.57 -14.33 22.36
C PHE A 274 -15.03 -14.13 21.94
N ILE A 275 -15.33 -13.08 21.16
CA ILE A 275 -16.68 -12.82 20.65
C ILE A 275 -17.17 -13.96 19.74
N SER A 276 -16.27 -14.60 19.01
CA SER A 276 -16.60 -15.69 18.08
C SER A 276 -16.64 -17.08 18.73
N LYS A 277 -16.31 -17.20 20.03
CA LYS A 277 -16.30 -18.49 20.74
C LYS A 277 -17.71 -18.86 21.22
N TYR A 278 -18.55 -19.33 20.29
CA TYR A 278 -19.90 -19.79 20.62
C TYR A 278 -19.92 -21.20 21.21
N SER A 279 -20.72 -21.42 22.27
CA SER A 279 -21.04 -22.72 22.87
C SER A 279 -22.53 -22.77 23.22
N GLU A 280 -23.18 -23.92 23.01
CA GLU A 280 -24.61 -24.11 23.30
C GLU A 280 -24.86 -24.55 24.76
N ASN A 281 -24.01 -25.43 25.30
CA ASN A 281 -24.18 -26.03 26.63
C ASN A 281 -23.07 -25.65 27.63
N GLY A 282 -22.38 -24.53 27.39
CA GLY A 282 -21.22 -24.09 28.19
C GLY A 282 -19.92 -24.87 27.93
N VAL A 283 -19.99 -26.08 27.36
CA VAL A 283 -18.83 -26.82 26.85
C VAL A 283 -18.54 -26.39 25.41
N TYR A 284 -17.35 -25.88 25.15
CA TYR A 284 -16.96 -25.48 23.80
C TYR A 284 -16.64 -26.70 22.94
N VAL A 285 -17.19 -26.74 21.73
CA VAL A 285 -16.85 -27.73 20.69
C VAL A 285 -16.69 -26.99 19.37
N PHE A 286 -15.54 -27.14 18.73
CA PHE A 286 -15.24 -26.43 17.48
C PHE A 286 -16.25 -26.75 16.37
N SER A 287 -16.71 -28.00 16.26
CA SER A 287 -17.69 -28.41 15.24
C SER A 287 -19.03 -27.69 15.33
N ALA A 288 -19.48 -27.39 16.54
CA ALA A 288 -20.75 -26.73 16.83
C ALA A 288 -20.65 -25.19 16.80
N ASN A 289 -19.45 -24.62 16.66
CA ASN A 289 -19.27 -23.17 16.67
C ASN A 289 -19.93 -22.51 15.45
N LYS A 290 -20.98 -21.72 15.70
CA LYS A 290 -21.77 -21.03 14.66
C LYS A 290 -21.05 -19.83 14.04
N ASN A 291 -20.12 -19.21 14.76
CA ASN A 291 -19.54 -17.92 14.37
C ASN A 291 -18.21 -18.06 13.62
N TYR A 292 -17.72 -19.28 13.40
CA TYR A 292 -16.35 -19.48 12.91
C TYR A 292 -16.13 -19.00 11.45
N TYR A 293 -17.13 -19.14 10.57
CA TYR A 293 -17.01 -18.60 9.20
C TYR A 293 -16.98 -17.06 9.18
N ILE A 294 -17.72 -16.41 10.09
CA ILE A 294 -17.69 -14.95 10.29
C ILE A 294 -16.32 -14.54 10.82
N PHE A 295 -15.78 -15.29 11.78
CA PHE A 295 -14.43 -15.10 12.31
C PHE A 295 -13.37 -15.12 11.19
N LEU A 296 -13.42 -16.10 10.28
CA LEU A 296 -12.47 -16.17 9.15
C LEU A 296 -12.57 -14.93 8.25
N PHE A 297 -13.79 -14.48 7.95
CA PHE A 297 -13.99 -13.27 7.16
C PHE A 297 -13.43 -12.02 7.88
N MET A 298 -13.77 -11.84 9.17
CA MET A 298 -13.28 -10.72 9.97
C MET A 298 -11.76 -10.75 10.13
N SER A 299 -11.14 -11.92 10.20
CA SER A 299 -9.69 -12.08 10.24
C SER A 299 -9.01 -11.55 8.96
N VAL A 300 -9.62 -11.79 7.79
CA VAL A 300 -9.15 -11.21 6.51
C VAL A 300 -9.24 -9.68 6.54
N ILE A 301 -10.34 -9.12 7.06
CA ILE A 301 -10.51 -7.67 7.18
C ILE A 301 -9.49 -7.07 8.15
N VAL A 302 -9.25 -7.70 9.30
CA VAL A 302 -8.25 -7.25 10.28
C VAL A 302 -6.84 -7.28 9.66
N ALA A 303 -6.46 -8.36 8.98
CA ALA A 303 -5.17 -8.45 8.30
C ALA A 303 -4.99 -7.36 7.23
N LEU A 304 -6.03 -7.09 6.43
CA LEU A 304 -6.03 -6.01 5.45
C LEU A 304 -5.89 -4.63 6.11
N PHE A 305 -6.68 -4.38 7.16
CA PHE A 305 -6.70 -3.11 7.89
C PHE A 305 -5.35 -2.80 8.53
N ILE A 306 -4.74 -3.77 9.22
CA ILE A 306 -3.44 -3.58 9.88
C ILE A 306 -2.36 -3.28 8.84
N GLY A 307 -2.29 -4.04 7.75
CA GLY A 307 -1.31 -3.79 6.69
C GLY A 307 -1.48 -2.41 6.05
N LEU A 308 -2.73 -1.99 5.84
CA LEU A 308 -3.06 -0.68 5.28
C LEU A 308 -2.65 0.45 6.22
N THR A 309 -3.08 0.41 7.48
CA THR A 309 -2.87 1.50 8.45
C THR A 309 -1.38 1.69 8.79
N VAL A 310 -0.64 0.59 9.01
CA VAL A 310 0.79 0.66 9.37
C VAL A 310 1.65 1.24 8.25
N SER A 311 1.27 1.01 6.99
CA SER A 311 2.05 1.44 5.82
C SER A 311 1.63 2.80 5.25
N ALA A 312 0.41 3.27 5.56
CA ALA A 312 -0.18 4.44 4.91
C ALA A 312 0.57 5.76 5.20
N GLU A 313 1.34 5.86 6.28
CA GLU A 313 2.13 7.06 6.59
C GLU A 313 3.64 6.95 6.28
N GLU A 314 4.13 5.78 5.86
CA GLU A 314 5.58 5.53 5.77
C GLU A 314 6.32 6.43 4.77
N ILE A 315 5.80 6.58 3.55
CA ILE A 315 6.42 7.43 2.51
C ILE A 315 6.06 8.89 2.75
N PHE A 316 4.87 9.15 3.29
CA PHE A 316 4.39 10.48 3.63
C PHE A 316 5.33 11.17 4.63
N ARG A 317 5.67 10.50 5.74
CA ARG A 317 6.60 11.02 6.75
C ARG A 317 8.03 11.19 6.22
N ASP A 318 8.48 10.32 5.32
CA ASP A 318 9.83 10.37 4.75
C ASP A 318 10.00 11.44 3.66
N ARG A 319 8.92 12.09 3.21
CA ARG A 319 8.92 12.93 2.00
C ARG A 319 10.01 14.02 2.01
N LYS A 320 10.12 14.77 3.11
CA LYS A 320 11.10 15.87 3.19
C LYS A 320 12.54 15.33 3.11
N ILE A 321 12.82 14.21 3.78
CA ILE A 321 14.13 13.55 3.72
C ILE A 321 14.42 13.02 2.30
N LEU A 322 13.42 12.45 1.63
CA LEU A 322 13.56 11.97 0.26
C LEU A 322 13.82 13.11 -0.74
N GLU A 323 13.23 14.28 -0.54
CA GLU A 323 13.50 15.46 -1.37
C GLU A 323 14.96 15.93 -1.23
N ARG A 324 15.52 15.86 -0.03
CA ARG A 324 16.94 16.09 0.22
C ARG A 324 17.82 15.01 -0.45
N GLU A 325 17.48 13.75 -0.25
CA GLU A 325 18.26 12.61 -0.76
C GLU A 325 18.17 12.46 -2.29
N LYS A 326 17.18 13.08 -2.94
CA LYS A 326 17.04 13.11 -4.39
C LYS A 326 18.28 13.64 -5.11
N TYR A 327 18.98 14.61 -4.52
CA TYR A 327 20.20 15.19 -5.09
C TYR A 327 21.41 14.22 -5.06
N LEU A 328 21.32 13.12 -4.31
CA LEU A 328 22.37 12.10 -4.22
C LEU A 328 22.25 11.01 -5.30
N ASN A 329 21.27 11.10 -6.21
CA ASN A 329 21.01 10.11 -7.27
C ASN A 329 20.86 8.66 -6.74
N ILE A 330 20.25 8.50 -5.55
CA ILE A 330 20.05 7.20 -4.92
C ILE A 330 18.91 6.42 -5.62
N SER A 331 19.00 5.09 -5.63
CA SER A 331 18.01 4.23 -6.28
C SER A 331 16.68 4.25 -5.54
N ARG A 332 15.64 4.77 -6.21
CA ARG A 332 14.25 4.70 -5.74
C ARG A 332 13.80 3.26 -5.47
N LEU A 333 14.23 2.31 -6.31
CA LEU A 333 13.92 0.88 -6.13
C LEU A 333 14.50 0.36 -4.82
N SER A 334 15.73 0.76 -4.48
CA SER A 334 16.40 0.34 -3.25
C SER A 334 15.68 0.86 -2.00
N TYR A 335 15.23 2.11 -2.04
CA TYR A 335 14.38 2.67 -0.98
C TYR A 335 13.06 1.89 -0.84
N LEU A 336 12.31 1.71 -1.93
CA LEU A 336 11.01 1.04 -1.88
C LEU A 336 11.12 -0.42 -1.42
N LEU A 337 12.08 -1.18 -1.93
CA LEU A 337 12.30 -2.57 -1.51
C LEU A 337 12.68 -2.67 -0.04
N SER A 338 13.49 -1.74 0.48
CA SER A 338 13.83 -1.71 1.92
C SER A 338 12.59 -1.49 2.81
N LYS A 339 11.68 -0.61 2.38
CA LYS A 339 10.42 -0.33 3.09
C LYS A 339 9.46 -1.52 3.04
N ILE A 340 9.30 -2.10 1.85
CA ILE A 340 8.44 -3.26 1.65
C ILE A 340 8.94 -4.45 2.47
N ALA A 341 10.26 -4.71 2.46
CA ALA A 341 10.86 -5.80 3.23
C ALA A 341 10.59 -5.64 4.74
N PHE A 342 10.74 -4.42 5.28
CA PHE A 342 10.42 -4.14 6.68
C PHE A 342 8.94 -4.37 6.99
N LEU A 343 8.04 -3.81 6.19
CA LEU A 343 6.59 -3.93 6.40
C LEU A 343 6.11 -5.39 6.28
N PHE A 344 6.65 -6.14 5.31
CA PHE A 344 6.31 -7.56 5.16
C PHE A 344 6.80 -8.38 6.35
N LEU A 345 8.00 -8.13 6.86
CA LEU A 345 8.48 -8.81 8.07
C LEU A 345 7.60 -8.50 9.28
N LEU A 346 7.22 -7.23 9.46
CA LEU A 346 6.33 -6.82 10.54
C LEU A 346 4.95 -7.48 10.43
N SER A 347 4.35 -7.46 9.23
CA SER A 347 3.06 -8.12 8.99
C SER A 347 3.12 -9.64 9.11
N ALA A 348 4.26 -10.28 8.80
CA ALA A 348 4.46 -11.71 9.00
C ALA A 348 4.42 -12.08 10.49
N ILE A 349 5.05 -11.25 11.34
CA ILE A 349 5.05 -11.41 12.81
C ILE A 349 3.64 -11.16 13.36
N GLN A 350 2.99 -10.06 12.93
CA GLN A 350 1.64 -9.71 13.37
C GLN A 350 0.61 -10.79 13.01
N SER A 351 0.59 -11.24 11.75
CA SER A 351 -0.35 -12.29 11.31
C SER A 351 -0.07 -13.63 12.00
N LEU A 352 1.20 -13.93 12.31
CA LEU A 352 1.56 -15.13 13.05
C LEU A 352 0.99 -15.08 14.48
N PHE A 353 1.19 -13.97 15.18
CA PHE A 353 0.61 -13.80 16.51
C PHE A 353 -0.92 -13.83 16.48
N PHE A 354 -1.55 -13.21 15.47
CA PHE A 354 -2.99 -13.27 15.28
C PHE A 354 -3.49 -14.72 15.25
N VAL A 355 -2.89 -15.54 14.37
CA VAL A 355 -3.28 -16.93 14.15
C VAL A 355 -3.04 -17.78 15.40
N ILE A 356 -1.89 -17.63 16.06
CA ILE A 356 -1.56 -18.38 17.27
C ILE A 356 -2.58 -18.07 18.38
N VAL A 357 -2.83 -16.79 18.65
CA VAL A 357 -3.74 -16.37 19.72
C VAL A 357 -5.17 -16.80 19.42
N ALA A 358 -5.67 -16.51 18.22
CA ALA A 358 -7.06 -16.80 17.88
C ALA A 358 -7.35 -18.31 17.78
N ASN A 359 -6.46 -19.10 17.17
CA ASN A 359 -6.67 -20.54 17.06
C ASN A 359 -6.54 -21.27 18.39
N ASN A 360 -5.68 -20.80 19.30
CA ASN A 360 -5.62 -21.34 20.66
C ASN A 360 -6.92 -21.04 21.42
N LEU A 361 -7.49 -19.84 21.25
CA LEU A 361 -8.73 -19.47 21.91
C LEU A 361 -9.95 -20.24 21.36
N LEU A 362 -10.00 -20.44 20.04
CA LEU A 362 -11.06 -21.16 19.32
C LEU A 362 -10.79 -22.67 19.21
N GLU A 363 -9.75 -23.18 19.87
CA GLU A 363 -9.36 -24.60 19.92
C GLU A 363 -9.27 -25.28 18.53
N VAL A 364 -8.86 -24.52 17.52
CA VAL A 364 -8.75 -24.99 16.14
C VAL A 364 -7.51 -25.87 16.02
N LYS A 365 -7.69 -27.15 15.67
CA LYS A 365 -6.57 -28.08 15.52
C LYS A 365 -6.06 -28.11 14.08
N GLY A 366 -4.78 -27.76 13.91
CA GLY A 366 -4.13 -27.73 12.60
C GLY A 366 -4.48 -26.48 11.79
N MET A 367 -3.98 -26.42 10.55
CA MET A 367 -4.18 -25.31 9.60
C MET A 367 -3.58 -23.94 9.95
N TYR A 368 -2.75 -23.87 11.00
CA TYR A 368 -2.02 -22.65 11.38
C TYR A 368 -1.26 -22.04 10.19
N PHE A 369 -0.52 -22.87 9.45
CA PHE A 369 0.29 -22.37 8.33
C PHE A 369 -0.56 -21.83 7.18
N GLN A 370 -1.63 -22.54 6.79
CA GLN A 370 -2.51 -22.11 5.70
C GLN A 370 -3.24 -20.81 6.03
N GLN A 371 -3.75 -20.69 7.26
CA GLN A 371 -4.37 -19.45 7.73
C GLN A 371 -3.35 -18.31 7.78
N TRP A 372 -2.17 -18.57 8.36
CA TRP A 372 -1.09 -17.59 8.41
C TRP A 372 -0.68 -17.11 7.02
N LEU A 373 -0.49 -18.02 6.06
CA LEU A 373 -0.07 -17.69 4.69
C LEU A 373 -1.07 -16.75 4.01
N ILE A 374 -2.37 -17.02 4.14
CA ILE A 374 -3.41 -16.19 3.51
C ILE A 374 -3.56 -14.84 4.22
N LEU A 375 -3.57 -14.82 5.57
CA LEU A 375 -3.65 -13.57 6.33
C LEU A 375 -2.40 -12.71 6.12
N PHE A 376 -1.22 -13.32 6.09
CA PHE A 376 0.04 -12.68 5.72
C PHE A 376 -0.02 -12.08 4.31
N SER A 377 -0.44 -12.86 3.31
CA SER A 377 -0.56 -12.37 1.93
C SER A 377 -1.57 -11.21 1.82
N THR A 378 -2.66 -11.27 2.60
CA THR A 378 -3.66 -10.18 2.68
C THR A 378 -3.08 -8.93 3.33
N ALA A 379 -2.30 -9.07 4.41
CA ALA A 379 -1.61 -7.96 5.05
C ALA A 379 -0.55 -7.35 4.13
N CYS A 380 0.20 -8.16 3.37
CA CYS A 380 1.13 -7.68 2.34
C CYS A 380 0.42 -6.88 1.24
N PHE A 381 -0.77 -7.30 0.82
CA PHE A 381 -1.60 -6.51 -0.09
C PHE A 381 -2.00 -5.16 0.53
N GLY A 382 -2.44 -5.18 1.79
CA GLY A 382 -2.70 -3.97 2.58
C GLY A 382 -1.49 -3.03 2.63
N ASN A 383 -0.30 -3.58 2.87
CA ASN A 383 0.95 -2.81 2.94
C ASN A 383 1.25 -2.05 1.64
N ILE A 384 1.19 -2.71 0.48
CA ILE A 384 1.49 -2.04 -0.79
C ILE A 384 0.38 -1.05 -1.16
N LEU A 385 -0.88 -1.37 -0.85
CA LEU A 385 -1.99 -0.43 -1.02
C LEU A 385 -1.78 0.83 -0.16
N GLY A 386 -1.41 0.67 1.10
CA GLY A 386 -1.11 1.78 2.00
C GLY A 386 0.10 2.60 1.55
N LEU A 387 1.18 1.96 1.07
CA LEU A 387 2.30 2.68 0.47
C LEU A 387 1.89 3.50 -0.76
N ASN A 388 0.98 3.00 -1.61
CA ASN A 388 0.44 3.77 -2.73
C ASN A 388 -0.27 5.04 -2.21
N ILE A 389 -1.14 4.89 -1.20
CA ILE A 389 -1.83 6.01 -0.55
C ILE A 389 -0.82 7.00 0.04
N SER A 390 0.19 6.50 0.75
CA SER A 390 1.26 7.27 1.38
C SER A 390 2.04 8.13 0.37
N SER A 391 2.32 7.57 -0.80
CA SER A 391 3.00 8.28 -1.90
C SER A 391 2.12 9.36 -2.55
N GLY A 392 0.79 9.14 -2.58
CA GLY A 392 -0.17 9.97 -3.30
C GLY A 392 -0.74 11.14 -2.50
N MET A 393 -0.99 10.96 -1.20
CA MET A 393 -1.69 11.95 -0.37
C MET A 393 -0.79 13.11 0.10
N ARG A 394 -1.39 14.27 0.36
CA ARG A 394 -0.68 15.48 0.85
C ARG A 394 -0.79 15.73 2.35
N THR A 395 -1.79 15.16 3.01
CA THR A 395 -2.00 15.31 4.46
C THR A 395 -2.35 13.96 5.08
N ALA A 396 -2.07 13.80 6.38
CA ALA A 396 -2.46 12.61 7.13
C ALA A 396 -3.99 12.45 7.19
N VAL A 397 -4.74 13.56 7.29
CA VAL A 397 -6.21 13.54 7.29
C VAL A 397 -6.77 12.91 6.01
N SER A 398 -6.25 13.25 4.83
CA SER A 398 -6.69 12.62 3.56
C SER A 398 -6.45 11.12 3.54
N ILE A 399 -5.33 10.66 4.13
CA ILE A 399 -5.01 9.23 4.24
C ILE A 399 -6.10 8.52 5.06
N TYR A 400 -6.44 9.05 6.24
CA TYR A 400 -7.44 8.45 7.11
C TYR A 400 -8.86 8.47 6.55
N ILE A 401 -9.24 9.48 5.76
CA ILE A 401 -10.54 9.51 5.06
C ILE A 401 -10.61 8.44 3.96
N LEU A 402 -9.49 8.19 3.26
CA LEU A 402 -9.45 7.25 2.15
C LEU A 402 -9.50 5.78 2.60
N ILE A 403 -8.95 5.48 3.78
CA ILE A 403 -8.90 4.10 4.31
C ILE A 403 -10.31 3.46 4.39
N PRO A 404 -11.33 4.04 5.07
CA PRO A 404 -12.68 3.48 5.10
C PRO A 404 -13.34 3.41 3.72
N LEU A 405 -13.10 4.41 2.85
CA LEU A 405 -13.65 4.43 1.48
C LEU A 405 -13.18 3.24 0.64
N LEU A 406 -11.96 2.76 0.88
CA LEU A 406 -11.43 1.55 0.24
C LEU A 406 -11.89 0.27 0.92
N LEU A 407 -11.95 0.25 2.25
CA LEU A 407 -12.29 -0.96 3.02
C LEU A 407 -13.76 -1.37 2.91
N VAL A 408 -14.70 -0.42 2.92
CA VAL A 408 -16.14 -0.73 2.89
C VAL A 408 -16.53 -1.50 1.61
N PRO A 409 -16.14 -1.08 0.39
CA PRO A 409 -16.35 -1.88 -0.81
C PRO A 409 -15.70 -3.26 -0.75
N MET A 410 -14.48 -3.36 -0.22
CA MET A 410 -13.77 -4.63 -0.07
C MET A 410 -14.46 -5.58 0.91
N LEU A 411 -15.14 -5.05 1.93
CA LEU A 411 -15.95 -5.83 2.87
C LEU A 411 -17.22 -6.35 2.20
N ILE A 412 -17.93 -5.50 1.47
CA ILE A 412 -19.20 -5.87 0.82
C ILE A 412 -18.97 -6.85 -0.34
N LEU A 413 -17.93 -6.63 -1.14
CA LEU A 413 -17.62 -7.38 -2.36
C LEU A 413 -16.70 -8.59 -2.10
N GLY A 414 -16.46 -8.96 -0.83
CA GLY A 414 -15.70 -10.15 -0.44
C GLY A 414 -16.48 -11.48 -0.55
N GLY A 415 -17.80 -11.42 -0.74
CA GLY A 415 -18.66 -12.61 -0.91
C GLY A 415 -19.17 -13.25 0.40
N ALA A 416 -18.70 -12.78 1.56
CA ALA A 416 -19.14 -13.25 2.88
C ALA A 416 -20.44 -12.55 3.35
N MET A 417 -20.46 -11.22 3.29
CA MET A 417 -21.59 -10.39 3.73
C MET A 417 -22.74 -10.41 2.73
N ILE A 418 -22.42 -10.28 1.44
CA ILE A 418 -23.38 -10.36 0.33
C ILE A 418 -22.88 -11.41 -0.65
N ARG A 419 -23.73 -12.40 -0.93
CA ARG A 419 -23.41 -13.43 -1.93
C ARG A 419 -23.38 -12.81 -3.31
N PHE A 420 -22.43 -13.24 -4.14
CA PHE A 420 -22.30 -12.72 -5.51
C PHE A 420 -23.53 -12.96 -6.40
N ASP A 421 -24.30 -13.99 -6.10
CA ASP A 421 -25.57 -14.26 -6.79
C ASP A 421 -26.66 -13.26 -6.42
N ASP A 422 -26.60 -12.62 -5.26
CA ASP A 422 -27.63 -11.68 -4.77
C ASP A 422 -27.30 -10.21 -5.08
N LEU A 423 -26.15 -9.95 -5.73
CA LEU A 423 -25.81 -8.63 -6.22
C LEU A 423 -26.77 -8.15 -7.31
N HIS A 424 -26.82 -6.82 -7.48
CA HIS A 424 -27.64 -6.19 -8.51
C HIS A 424 -27.44 -6.83 -9.90
N LYS A 425 -28.53 -7.02 -10.65
CA LYS A 425 -28.57 -7.82 -11.90
C LYS A 425 -27.51 -7.42 -12.93
N SER A 426 -27.16 -6.14 -13.04
CA SER A 426 -26.10 -5.67 -13.96
C SER A 426 -24.69 -6.16 -13.61
N MET A 427 -24.46 -6.56 -12.36
CA MET A 427 -23.15 -6.96 -11.84
C MET A 427 -23.00 -8.47 -11.67
N THR A 428 -24.10 -9.22 -11.48
CA THR A 428 -24.05 -10.67 -11.25
C THR A 428 -23.89 -11.45 -12.55
N ARG A 429 -22.91 -12.37 -12.59
CA ARG A 429 -22.78 -13.38 -13.63
C ARG A 429 -22.96 -14.73 -12.96
N LYS A 430 -24.19 -15.24 -12.86
CA LYS A 430 -24.59 -16.46 -12.12
C LYS A 430 -23.75 -17.73 -12.33
N VAL A 431 -22.80 -17.75 -13.27
CA VAL A 431 -21.86 -18.85 -13.54
C VAL A 431 -20.54 -18.70 -12.76
N TYR A 432 -20.02 -17.47 -12.63
CA TYR A 432 -18.68 -17.18 -12.11
C TYR A 432 -18.73 -16.01 -11.12
N VAL A 433 -17.70 -15.87 -10.30
CA VAL A 433 -17.56 -14.66 -9.48
C VAL A 433 -17.52 -13.41 -10.39
N PRO A 434 -18.25 -12.33 -10.07
CA PRO A 434 -18.25 -11.13 -10.89
C PRO A 434 -16.87 -10.47 -10.92
N VAL A 435 -16.55 -9.78 -12.02
CA VAL A 435 -15.23 -9.16 -12.21
C VAL A 435 -14.90 -8.18 -11.09
N ILE A 436 -15.90 -7.46 -10.57
CA ILE A 436 -15.71 -6.53 -9.46
C ILE A 436 -15.24 -7.25 -8.19
N GLY A 437 -15.68 -8.50 -7.97
CA GLY A 437 -15.20 -9.36 -6.88
C GLY A 437 -13.83 -9.98 -7.18
N ASP A 438 -13.50 -10.25 -8.45
CA ASP A 438 -12.16 -10.71 -8.85
C ASP A 438 -11.07 -9.64 -8.58
N ILE A 439 -11.44 -8.36 -8.51
CA ILE A 439 -10.53 -7.24 -8.15
C ILE A 439 -10.36 -7.11 -6.62
N MET A 440 -11.19 -7.77 -5.80
CA MET A 440 -11.12 -7.66 -4.34
C MET A 440 -10.21 -8.72 -3.74
N ALA A 441 -9.15 -8.30 -3.05
CA ALA A 441 -8.24 -9.23 -2.36
C ALA A 441 -8.95 -10.03 -1.27
N THR A 442 -9.93 -9.40 -0.58
CA THR A 442 -10.76 -10.02 0.46
C THR A 442 -11.54 -11.23 -0.05
N ARG A 443 -12.03 -11.20 -1.29
CA ARG A 443 -12.72 -12.33 -1.93
C ARG A 443 -11.78 -13.53 -2.06
N TRP A 444 -10.56 -13.31 -2.55
CA TRP A 444 -9.60 -14.39 -2.78
C TRP A 444 -9.14 -15.00 -1.46
N ALA A 445 -8.84 -14.16 -0.47
CA ALA A 445 -8.43 -14.59 0.85
C ALA A 445 -9.54 -15.37 1.57
N TYR A 446 -10.77 -14.86 1.59
CA TYR A 446 -11.88 -15.52 2.27
C TYR A 446 -12.26 -16.86 1.61
N GLU A 447 -12.30 -16.92 0.28
CA GLU A 447 -12.53 -18.19 -0.43
C GLU A 447 -11.43 -19.23 -0.13
N ALA A 448 -10.17 -18.80 -0.11
CA ALA A 448 -9.04 -19.68 0.19
C ALA A 448 -9.18 -20.31 1.58
N LEU A 449 -9.48 -19.49 2.59
CA LEU A 449 -9.69 -19.97 3.96
C LEU A 449 -10.89 -20.90 4.06
N MET A 450 -12.06 -20.52 3.51
CA MET A 450 -13.27 -21.34 3.62
C MET A 450 -13.12 -22.71 2.94
N VAL A 451 -12.55 -22.73 1.73
CA VAL A 451 -12.34 -23.99 0.99
C VAL A 451 -11.29 -24.84 1.68
N GLU A 452 -10.17 -24.26 2.12
CA GLU A 452 -9.10 -25.01 2.78
C GLU A 452 -9.54 -25.57 4.14
N MET A 453 -10.26 -24.78 4.94
CA MET A 453 -10.80 -25.21 6.23
C MET A 453 -11.80 -26.37 6.08
N PHE A 454 -12.56 -26.40 4.99
CA PHE A 454 -13.48 -27.49 4.70
C PHE A 454 -12.79 -28.70 4.08
N LYS A 455 -12.04 -28.52 2.98
CA LYS A 455 -11.45 -29.60 2.19
C LYS A 455 -10.29 -30.30 2.88
N SER A 456 -9.37 -29.53 3.47
CA SER A 456 -8.05 -30.02 3.87
C SER A 456 -7.96 -30.35 5.36
N ASN A 457 -9.09 -30.32 6.09
CA ASN A 457 -9.11 -30.70 7.50
C ASN A 457 -8.86 -32.20 7.69
N ARG A 458 -8.33 -32.56 8.87
CA ARG A 458 -7.92 -33.94 9.15
C ARG A 458 -9.06 -34.95 9.07
N PHE A 459 -10.31 -34.51 9.24
CA PHE A 459 -11.49 -35.37 9.16
C PHE A 459 -11.98 -35.52 7.71
N GLU A 460 -12.18 -34.43 6.98
CA GLU A 460 -12.78 -34.42 5.63
C GLU A 460 -11.80 -34.84 4.53
N LYS A 461 -10.52 -34.52 4.67
CA LYS A 461 -9.48 -34.77 3.65
C LYS A 461 -9.51 -36.18 3.02
N PRO A 462 -9.64 -37.29 3.78
CA PRO A 462 -9.72 -38.63 3.19
C PRO A 462 -11.02 -38.91 2.41
N PHE A 463 -12.11 -38.21 2.74
CA PHE A 463 -13.44 -38.43 2.14
C PHE A 463 -13.74 -37.48 0.99
N PHE A 464 -13.08 -36.32 0.95
CA PHE A 464 -13.39 -35.21 0.06
C PHE A 464 -13.57 -35.59 -1.42
N GLU A 465 -12.66 -36.37 -2.00
CA GLU A 465 -12.75 -36.77 -3.41
C GLU A 465 -13.95 -37.69 -3.68
N TYR A 466 -14.29 -38.57 -2.74
CA TYR A 466 -15.47 -39.43 -2.83
C TYR A 466 -16.75 -38.60 -2.70
N ASP A 467 -16.82 -37.72 -1.70
CA ASP A 467 -17.98 -36.86 -1.47
C ASP A 467 -18.20 -35.88 -2.64
N MET A 468 -17.11 -35.43 -3.27
CA MET A 468 -17.14 -34.65 -4.50
C MET A 468 -17.79 -35.43 -5.67
N GLU A 469 -17.44 -36.70 -5.84
CA GLU A 469 -17.97 -37.54 -6.90
C GLU A 469 -19.44 -37.94 -6.63
N ILE A 470 -19.77 -38.28 -5.37
CA ILE A 470 -21.14 -38.56 -4.92
C ILE A 470 -22.03 -37.34 -5.16
N SER A 471 -21.61 -36.15 -4.72
CA SER A 471 -22.36 -34.90 -4.92
C SER A 471 -22.61 -34.61 -6.41
N HIS A 472 -21.63 -34.90 -7.28
CA HIS A 472 -21.80 -34.75 -8.72
C HIS A 472 -22.90 -35.67 -9.27
N TYR A 473 -22.85 -36.97 -8.96
CA TYR A 473 -23.86 -37.92 -9.43
C TYR A 473 -25.25 -37.64 -8.83
N ASP A 474 -25.31 -37.32 -7.54
CA ASP A 474 -26.55 -37.00 -6.85
C ASP A 474 -27.18 -35.72 -7.40
N TRP A 475 -26.36 -34.72 -7.76
CA TRP A 475 -26.86 -33.52 -8.41
C TRP A 475 -27.49 -33.83 -9.78
N VAL A 476 -26.83 -34.66 -10.58
CA VAL A 476 -27.35 -35.07 -11.88
C VAL A 476 -28.68 -35.83 -11.69
N ALA A 477 -28.70 -36.83 -10.81
CA ALA A 477 -29.87 -37.68 -10.60
C ALA A 477 -31.07 -36.95 -9.99
N SER A 478 -30.82 -36.02 -9.07
CA SER A 478 -31.85 -35.39 -8.22
C SER A 478 -32.28 -34.00 -8.70
N PHE A 479 -31.46 -33.29 -9.47
CA PHE A 479 -31.78 -31.96 -9.97
C PHE A 479 -31.77 -31.88 -11.49
N LEU A 480 -30.68 -32.29 -12.16
CA LEU A 480 -30.55 -32.12 -13.61
C LEU A 480 -31.56 -32.97 -14.39
N LEU A 481 -31.63 -34.28 -14.14
CA LEU A 481 -32.53 -35.17 -14.88
C LEU A 481 -34.02 -34.82 -14.68
N PRO A 482 -34.52 -34.53 -13.45
CA PRO A 482 -35.86 -34.00 -13.26
C PRO A 482 -36.11 -32.67 -14.00
N ALA A 483 -35.18 -31.73 -13.94
CA ALA A 483 -35.32 -30.45 -14.63
C ALA A 483 -35.39 -30.61 -16.16
N LEU A 484 -34.55 -31.48 -16.74
CA LEU A 484 -34.61 -31.83 -18.15
C LEU A 484 -35.95 -32.47 -18.52
N ARG A 485 -36.48 -33.37 -17.68
CA ARG A 485 -37.80 -33.98 -17.89
C ARG A 485 -38.91 -32.94 -17.93
N VAL A 486 -38.88 -31.96 -17.03
CA VAL A 486 -39.81 -30.82 -17.05
C VAL A 486 -39.70 -30.04 -18.37
N LYS A 487 -38.48 -29.78 -18.88
CA LYS A 487 -38.29 -29.09 -20.17
C LYS A 487 -38.78 -29.90 -21.36
N VAL A 488 -38.60 -31.22 -21.35
CA VAL A 488 -39.17 -32.13 -22.36
C VAL A 488 -40.69 -32.02 -22.35
N ASP A 489 -41.29 -31.97 -21.16
CA ASP A 489 -42.74 -31.86 -20.99
C ASP A 489 -43.28 -30.49 -21.43
N GLU A 490 -42.57 -29.40 -21.11
CA GLU A 490 -42.87 -28.06 -21.63
C GLU A 490 -42.87 -28.04 -23.17
N CYS A 491 -41.86 -28.63 -23.81
CA CYS A 491 -41.79 -28.72 -25.27
C CYS A 491 -42.92 -29.57 -25.85
N ARG A 492 -43.25 -30.69 -25.19
CA ARG A 492 -44.32 -31.60 -25.62
C ARG A 492 -45.69 -30.94 -25.52
N ILE A 493 -45.95 -30.19 -24.46
CA ILE A 493 -47.22 -29.47 -24.25
C ILE A 493 -47.36 -28.30 -25.21
N ALA A 494 -46.28 -27.53 -25.43
CA ALA A 494 -46.29 -26.41 -26.37
C ALA A 494 -46.45 -26.86 -27.83
N GLY A 495 -45.91 -28.03 -28.19
CA GLY A 495 -46.00 -28.58 -29.54
C GLY A 495 -45.46 -27.61 -30.59
N ASN A 496 -46.17 -27.53 -31.73
CA ASN A 496 -45.85 -26.64 -32.84
C ASN A 496 -46.63 -25.31 -32.79
N ASP A 497 -47.04 -24.86 -31.60
CA ASP A 497 -47.68 -23.54 -31.45
C ASP A 497 -46.63 -22.43 -31.73
N PRO A 498 -46.87 -21.54 -32.71
CA PRO A 498 -45.93 -20.46 -33.04
C PRO A 498 -45.63 -19.51 -31.87
N ARG A 499 -46.56 -19.36 -30.91
CA ARG A 499 -46.42 -18.44 -29.76
C ARG A 499 -45.29 -18.85 -28.81
N TYR A 500 -44.99 -20.15 -28.72
CA TYR A 500 -43.98 -20.70 -27.83
C TYR A 500 -42.68 -21.08 -28.56
N ARG A 501 -42.57 -20.78 -29.86
CA ARG A 501 -41.44 -21.20 -30.70
C ARG A 501 -40.08 -20.89 -30.10
N TYR A 502 -39.87 -19.65 -29.65
CA TYR A 502 -38.61 -19.23 -29.03
C TYR A 502 -38.29 -20.04 -27.76
N GLN A 503 -39.29 -20.27 -26.90
CA GLN A 503 -39.12 -21.04 -25.67
C GLN A 503 -38.80 -22.52 -25.97
N VAL A 504 -39.49 -23.12 -26.94
CA VAL A 504 -39.27 -24.52 -27.35
C VAL A 504 -37.90 -24.69 -27.98
N GLU A 505 -37.49 -23.81 -28.91
CA GLU A 505 -36.16 -23.84 -29.51
C GLU A 505 -35.06 -23.74 -28.45
N ASN A 506 -35.21 -22.82 -27.49
CA ASN A 506 -34.26 -22.67 -26.38
C ASN A 506 -34.22 -23.90 -25.46
N ASN A 507 -35.38 -24.46 -25.11
CA ASN A 507 -35.45 -25.66 -24.28
C ASN A 507 -34.87 -26.89 -25.00
N LEU A 508 -35.12 -27.07 -26.29
CA LEU A 508 -34.55 -28.16 -27.09
C LEU A 508 -33.04 -28.05 -27.23
N ALA A 509 -32.51 -26.84 -27.46
CA ALA A 509 -31.06 -26.60 -27.48
C ALA A 509 -30.41 -26.98 -26.14
N LYS A 510 -31.05 -26.62 -25.02
CA LYS A 510 -30.62 -26.96 -23.67
C LYS A 510 -30.65 -28.46 -23.39
N ILE A 511 -31.71 -29.13 -23.82
CA ILE A 511 -31.85 -30.59 -23.73
C ILE A 511 -30.73 -31.27 -24.53
N SER A 512 -30.51 -30.84 -25.77
CA SER A 512 -29.44 -31.38 -26.62
C SER A 512 -28.07 -31.21 -25.97
N TYR A 513 -27.76 -30.03 -25.44
CA TYR A 513 -26.50 -29.75 -24.74
C TYR A 513 -26.25 -30.73 -23.58
N HIS A 514 -27.26 -30.97 -22.73
CA HIS A 514 -27.09 -31.86 -21.59
C HIS A 514 -27.12 -33.34 -21.99
N ILE A 515 -27.80 -33.73 -23.09
CA ILE A 515 -27.70 -35.10 -23.61
C ILE A 515 -26.25 -35.41 -24.00
N ASP A 516 -25.53 -34.47 -24.64
CA ASP A 516 -24.11 -34.65 -24.96
C ASP A 516 -23.25 -34.83 -23.70
N GLU A 517 -23.49 -34.01 -22.68
CA GLU A 517 -22.80 -34.08 -21.39
C GLU A 517 -23.08 -35.41 -20.66
N LEU A 518 -24.33 -35.87 -20.63
CA LEU A 518 -24.74 -37.13 -20.00
C LEU A 518 -24.21 -38.36 -20.76
N THR A 519 -24.14 -38.29 -22.08
CA THR A 519 -23.56 -39.33 -22.93
C THR A 519 -22.08 -39.50 -22.61
N ALA A 520 -21.34 -38.38 -22.49
CA ALA A 520 -19.93 -38.39 -22.10
C ALA A 520 -19.70 -38.91 -20.67
N LEU A 521 -20.68 -38.74 -19.78
CA LEU A 521 -20.59 -39.19 -18.38
C LEU A 521 -20.87 -40.69 -18.21
N THR A 522 -21.86 -41.24 -18.93
CA THR A 522 -22.37 -42.62 -18.73
C THR A 522 -21.99 -43.60 -19.84
N ASN A 523 -21.42 -43.10 -20.96
CA ASN A 523 -21.23 -43.85 -22.21
C ASN A 523 -22.53 -44.41 -22.83
N ILE A 524 -23.71 -43.99 -22.35
CA ILE A 524 -25.00 -44.37 -22.92
C ILE A 524 -25.24 -43.53 -24.18
N VAL A 525 -25.24 -44.16 -25.34
CA VAL A 525 -25.39 -43.47 -26.63
C VAL A 525 -26.86 -43.12 -26.89
N PRO A 526 -27.18 -41.87 -27.24
CA PRO A 526 -28.54 -41.48 -27.61
C PRO A 526 -28.93 -42.12 -28.94
N GLY A 527 -30.20 -42.53 -29.07
CA GLY A 527 -30.71 -43.10 -30.31
C GLY A 527 -30.84 -42.06 -31.43
N LYS A 528 -31.23 -42.53 -32.63
CA LYS A 528 -31.47 -41.67 -33.82
C LYS A 528 -32.46 -40.52 -33.58
N TRP A 529 -33.30 -40.63 -32.56
CA TRP A 529 -34.24 -39.57 -32.14
C TRP A 529 -33.57 -38.25 -31.75
N LYS A 530 -32.28 -38.25 -31.40
CA LYS A 530 -31.53 -37.02 -31.11
C LYS A 530 -31.51 -36.05 -32.28
N GLU A 531 -31.47 -36.57 -33.52
CA GLU A 531 -31.53 -35.74 -34.73
C GLU A 531 -32.86 -35.01 -34.87
N ASN A 532 -33.90 -35.40 -34.14
CA ASN A 532 -35.22 -34.75 -34.16
C ASN A 532 -35.40 -33.70 -33.06
N LEU A 533 -34.35 -33.34 -32.31
CA LEU A 533 -34.38 -32.32 -31.25
C LEU A 533 -34.35 -30.87 -31.80
N TYR A 534 -35.26 -30.57 -32.73
CA TYR A 534 -35.50 -29.20 -33.19
C TYR A 534 -37.00 -28.99 -33.44
N TYR A 535 -37.40 -27.71 -33.40
CA TYR A 535 -38.81 -27.29 -33.32
C TYR A 535 -39.75 -28.03 -34.29
N THR A 536 -39.37 -28.19 -35.55
CA THR A 536 -40.26 -28.77 -36.58
C THR A 536 -40.38 -30.28 -36.56
N LYS A 537 -39.45 -31.01 -35.93
CA LYS A 537 -39.45 -32.50 -35.87
C LYS A 537 -39.73 -33.07 -34.48
N PHE A 538 -39.73 -32.23 -33.45
CA PHE A 538 -40.02 -32.68 -32.09
C PHE A 538 -41.49 -33.13 -31.96
N ASN A 539 -41.71 -34.36 -31.53
CA ASN A 539 -43.03 -34.97 -31.41
C ASN A 539 -43.13 -35.87 -30.16
N ASN A 540 -44.32 -36.42 -29.89
CA ASN A 540 -44.56 -37.29 -28.73
C ASN A 540 -43.61 -38.50 -28.67
N TYR A 541 -43.26 -39.09 -29.83
CA TYR A 541 -42.30 -40.18 -29.90
C TYR A 541 -40.90 -39.75 -29.47
N THR A 542 -40.42 -38.60 -29.96
CA THR A 542 -39.12 -38.03 -29.60
C THR A 542 -39.08 -37.66 -28.12
N ALA A 543 -40.15 -37.08 -27.59
CA ALA A 543 -40.28 -36.74 -26.17
C ALA A 543 -40.19 -38.00 -25.28
N GLU A 544 -40.86 -39.08 -25.65
CA GLU A 544 -40.82 -40.34 -24.91
C GLU A 544 -39.45 -41.03 -25.02
N ALA A 545 -38.82 -40.99 -26.21
CA ALA A 545 -37.48 -41.50 -26.40
C ALA A 545 -36.44 -40.76 -25.54
N VAL A 546 -36.57 -39.44 -25.39
CA VAL A 546 -35.73 -38.64 -24.47
C VAL A 546 -35.97 -39.09 -23.02
N ARG A 547 -37.23 -39.31 -22.60
CA ARG A 547 -37.54 -39.77 -21.24
C ARG A 547 -36.92 -41.13 -20.93
N VAL A 548 -37.04 -42.10 -21.83
CA VAL A 548 -36.42 -43.43 -21.68
C VAL A 548 -34.90 -43.33 -21.56
N PHE A 549 -34.27 -42.44 -22.34
CA PHE A 549 -32.85 -42.15 -22.21
C PHE A 549 -32.50 -41.56 -20.84
N LEU A 550 -33.23 -40.54 -20.38
CA LEU A 550 -33.01 -39.92 -19.07
C LEU A 550 -33.21 -40.92 -17.91
N ASP A 551 -34.18 -41.83 -18.01
CA ASP A 551 -34.42 -42.86 -17.00
C ASP A 551 -33.32 -43.94 -17.00
N SER A 552 -32.78 -44.29 -18.18
CA SER A 552 -31.61 -45.19 -18.30
C SER A 552 -30.36 -44.57 -17.67
N VAL A 553 -30.09 -43.31 -17.99
CA VAL A 553 -29.01 -42.51 -17.39
C VAL A 553 -29.19 -42.38 -15.88
N ARG A 554 -30.42 -42.16 -15.39
CA ARG A 554 -30.70 -42.09 -13.95
C ARG A 554 -30.34 -43.40 -13.24
N SER A 555 -30.69 -44.55 -13.83
CA SER A 555 -30.38 -45.86 -13.24
C SER A 555 -28.88 -46.08 -13.13
N ASP A 556 -28.15 -45.79 -14.22
CA ASP A 556 -26.69 -45.92 -14.30
C ASP A 556 -25.98 -44.98 -13.30
N ILE A 557 -26.34 -43.70 -13.26
CA ILE A 557 -25.76 -42.72 -12.33
C ILE A 557 -26.02 -43.11 -10.87
N ARG A 558 -27.22 -43.61 -10.54
CA ARG A 558 -27.51 -44.12 -9.19
C ARG A 558 -26.74 -45.39 -8.85
N ALA A 559 -26.40 -46.22 -9.82
CA ALA A 559 -25.53 -47.38 -9.59
C ALA A 559 -24.09 -46.92 -9.30
N HIS A 560 -23.56 -45.98 -10.07
CA HIS A 560 -22.24 -45.38 -9.85
C HIS A 560 -22.16 -44.65 -8.50
N SER A 561 -23.12 -43.78 -8.17
CA SER A 561 -23.17 -43.07 -6.87
C SER A 561 -23.16 -44.06 -5.70
N ARG A 562 -23.96 -45.14 -5.76
CA ARG A 562 -23.94 -46.20 -4.73
C ARG A 562 -22.59 -46.90 -4.62
N ALA A 563 -21.95 -47.23 -5.73
CA ALA A 563 -20.64 -47.87 -5.72
C ALA A 563 -19.57 -46.98 -5.06
N VAL A 564 -19.58 -45.68 -5.34
CA VAL A 564 -18.67 -44.70 -4.71
C VAL A 564 -19.00 -44.53 -3.22
N SER A 565 -20.28 -44.41 -2.86
CA SER A 565 -20.73 -44.34 -1.46
C SER A 565 -20.25 -45.54 -0.64
N LEU A 566 -20.34 -46.76 -1.19
CA LEU A 566 -19.84 -47.96 -0.50
C LEU A 566 -18.32 -47.92 -0.25
N ARG A 567 -17.54 -47.39 -1.20
CA ARG A 567 -16.08 -47.20 -1.01
C ARG A 567 -15.80 -46.17 0.08
N ARG A 568 -16.54 -45.05 0.07
CA ARG A 568 -16.45 -43.99 1.09
C ARG A 568 -16.81 -44.52 2.48
N ASP A 569 -17.87 -45.30 2.59
CA ASP A 569 -18.29 -45.90 3.86
C ASP A 569 -17.34 -46.99 4.34
N SER A 570 -16.76 -47.77 3.41
CA SER A 570 -15.68 -48.72 3.73
C SER A 570 -14.48 -48.02 4.36
N LEU A 571 -14.04 -46.88 3.78
CA LEU A 571 -12.94 -46.08 4.32
C LEU A 571 -13.30 -45.49 5.70
N TYR A 572 -14.53 -45.00 5.85
CA TYR A 572 -15.01 -44.50 7.14
C TYR A 572 -14.97 -45.60 8.21
N ASN A 573 -15.44 -46.81 7.88
CA ASN A 573 -15.43 -47.95 8.78
C ASN A 573 -14.01 -48.44 9.09
N GLU A 574 -13.09 -48.40 8.13
CA GLU A 574 -11.68 -48.73 8.35
C GLU A 574 -11.04 -47.78 9.38
N ILE A 575 -11.22 -46.47 9.18
CA ILE A 575 -10.72 -45.45 10.12
C ILE A 575 -11.38 -45.63 11.49
N LYS A 576 -12.71 -45.82 11.54
CA LYS A 576 -13.47 -46.07 12.77
C LYS A 576 -12.96 -47.32 13.51
N ASN A 577 -12.61 -48.39 12.81
CA ASN A 577 -12.05 -49.60 13.42
C ASN A 577 -10.64 -49.38 14.00
N GLN A 578 -9.85 -48.48 13.41
CA GLN A 578 -8.50 -48.16 13.91
C GLN A 578 -8.51 -47.28 15.16
N ILE A 579 -9.40 -46.27 15.24
CA ILE A 579 -9.39 -45.27 16.33
C ILE A 579 -10.57 -45.36 17.30
N GLY A 580 -11.54 -46.22 17.03
CA GLY A 580 -12.78 -46.37 17.79
C GLY A 580 -13.83 -45.28 17.51
N GLU A 581 -15.07 -45.51 17.96
CA GLU A 581 -16.21 -44.61 17.73
C GLU A 581 -16.05 -43.25 18.43
N GLU A 582 -15.51 -43.26 19.65
CA GLU A 582 -15.19 -42.04 20.37
C GLU A 582 -14.06 -41.27 19.69
N GLY A 583 -13.07 -41.99 19.14
CA GLY A 583 -11.94 -41.40 18.42
C GLY A 583 -12.38 -40.66 17.16
N ILE A 584 -13.27 -41.25 16.35
CA ILE A 584 -13.77 -40.61 15.13
C ILE A 584 -14.68 -39.42 15.44
N THR A 585 -15.49 -39.52 16.49
CA THR A 585 -16.33 -38.41 16.97
C THR A 585 -15.47 -37.24 17.44
N LYS A 586 -14.41 -37.51 18.20
CA LYS A 586 -13.43 -36.51 18.63
C LYS A 586 -12.70 -35.88 17.44
N LEU A 587 -12.25 -36.70 16.48
CA LEU A 587 -11.60 -36.21 15.26
C LEU A 587 -12.49 -35.23 14.50
N ARG A 588 -13.78 -35.56 14.32
CA ARG A 588 -14.77 -34.68 13.69
C ARG A 588 -14.97 -33.40 14.50
N ASN A 589 -15.22 -33.53 15.81
CA ASN A 589 -15.51 -32.39 16.69
C ASN A 589 -14.38 -31.36 16.75
N GLU A 590 -13.13 -31.80 16.60
CA GLU A 590 -11.94 -30.95 16.67
C GLU A 590 -11.51 -30.36 15.32
N ASN A 591 -11.96 -30.91 14.18
CA ASN A 591 -11.42 -30.54 12.86
C ASN A 591 -12.48 -30.13 11.83
N TYR A 592 -13.75 -30.47 12.02
CA TYR A 592 -14.82 -30.19 11.06
C TYR A 592 -15.83 -29.22 11.67
N ASN A 593 -16.13 -28.10 10.98
CA ASN A 593 -17.11 -27.12 11.43
C ASN A 593 -18.40 -27.17 10.58
N GLU A 594 -19.53 -27.41 11.23
CA GLU A 594 -20.82 -27.58 10.55
C GLU A 594 -21.29 -26.30 9.84
N ASN A 595 -20.99 -25.12 10.38
CA ASN A 595 -21.43 -23.86 9.78
C ASN A 595 -20.58 -23.47 8.58
N ILE A 596 -19.27 -23.76 8.58
CA ILE A 596 -18.45 -23.68 7.36
C ILE A 596 -19.07 -24.59 6.30
N ALA A 597 -19.34 -25.85 6.63
CA ALA A 597 -19.95 -26.81 5.72
C ALA A 597 -21.30 -26.29 5.16
N ASN A 598 -22.17 -25.76 6.02
CA ASN A 598 -23.45 -25.19 5.60
C ASN A 598 -23.30 -24.07 4.57
N VAL A 599 -22.28 -23.22 4.71
CA VAL A 599 -21.99 -22.11 3.79
C VAL A 599 -21.41 -22.64 2.47
N VAL A 600 -20.34 -23.45 2.52
CA VAL A 600 -19.62 -23.90 1.30
C VAL A 600 -20.38 -24.95 0.51
N LEU A 601 -21.29 -25.69 1.16
CA LEU A 601 -22.22 -26.63 0.52
C LEU A 601 -23.57 -25.96 0.16
N ASN A 602 -23.74 -24.69 0.50
CA ASN A 602 -24.97 -23.94 0.24
C ASN A 602 -26.23 -24.63 0.81
N ARG A 603 -26.13 -25.32 1.97
CA ARG A 603 -27.20 -26.16 2.54
C ARG A 603 -28.47 -25.37 2.90
N LEU A 604 -28.30 -24.13 3.36
CA LEU A 604 -29.39 -23.27 3.85
C LEU A 604 -30.29 -22.69 2.75
N HIS A 605 -29.88 -22.77 1.48
CA HIS A 605 -30.65 -22.20 0.37
C HIS A 605 -31.42 -23.25 -0.41
N THR A 606 -32.65 -22.91 -0.79
CA THR A 606 -33.57 -23.76 -1.56
C THR A 606 -33.21 -23.84 -3.05
N ASN A 607 -32.64 -22.78 -3.61
CA ASN A 607 -32.27 -22.74 -5.03
C ASN A 607 -30.96 -23.51 -5.28
N LYS A 608 -31.09 -24.78 -5.66
CA LYS A 608 -29.98 -25.70 -5.97
C LYS A 608 -29.61 -25.77 -7.46
N ILE A 609 -30.44 -25.19 -8.31
CA ILE A 609 -30.27 -25.16 -9.76
C ILE A 609 -30.60 -23.75 -10.28
N TYR A 610 -29.80 -23.26 -11.22
CA TYR A 610 -30.09 -22.03 -11.94
C TYR A 610 -30.35 -22.34 -13.42
N ASP A 611 -31.53 -21.94 -13.90
CA ASP A 611 -31.94 -22.09 -15.29
C ASP A 611 -31.39 -20.89 -16.10
N SER A 612 -30.32 -21.11 -16.86
CA SER A 612 -29.79 -20.11 -17.80
C SER A 612 -30.36 -20.34 -19.20
N GLU A 613 -30.18 -19.38 -20.10
CA GLU A 613 -30.60 -19.55 -21.50
C GLU A 613 -29.96 -20.81 -22.13
N LYS A 614 -28.65 -21.03 -21.91
CA LYS A 614 -27.90 -22.09 -22.58
C LYS A 614 -27.92 -23.44 -21.87
N LYS A 615 -27.90 -23.45 -20.53
CA LYS A 615 -27.77 -24.68 -19.73
C LYS A 615 -28.29 -24.55 -18.30
N PHE A 616 -28.54 -25.67 -17.64
CA PHE A 616 -28.70 -25.72 -16.20
C PHE A 616 -27.35 -25.62 -15.50
N ILE A 617 -27.30 -24.80 -14.45
CA ILE A 617 -26.08 -24.56 -13.66
C ILE A 617 -26.29 -25.10 -12.25
N GLN A 618 -25.37 -25.92 -11.80
CA GLN A 618 -25.32 -26.43 -10.43
C GLN A 618 -25.10 -25.27 -9.45
N LYS A 619 -25.96 -25.19 -8.43
CA LYS A 619 -25.82 -24.30 -7.26
C LYS A 619 -25.79 -25.07 -5.94
N ALA A 620 -26.07 -26.37 -5.98
CA ALA A 620 -25.83 -27.28 -4.87
C ALA A 620 -24.33 -27.55 -4.71
N ASP A 621 -23.90 -27.68 -3.47
CA ASP A 621 -22.55 -28.11 -3.07
C ASP A 621 -21.40 -27.44 -3.85
N PRO A 622 -21.29 -26.09 -3.87
CA PRO A 622 -20.25 -25.39 -4.62
C PRO A 622 -18.82 -25.90 -4.41
N VAL A 623 -18.48 -26.30 -3.17
CA VAL A 623 -17.15 -26.84 -2.85
C VAL A 623 -16.86 -28.21 -3.47
N PHE A 624 -17.89 -28.97 -3.82
CA PHE A 624 -17.76 -30.24 -4.55
C PHE A 624 -17.94 -30.08 -6.06
N MET A 625 -18.40 -28.91 -6.51
CA MET A 625 -18.59 -28.66 -7.93
C MET A 625 -17.24 -28.45 -8.65
N LYS A 626 -17.01 -29.18 -9.74
CA LYS A 626 -15.84 -28.99 -10.61
C LYS A 626 -15.89 -27.60 -11.28
N PRO A 627 -14.75 -26.89 -11.43
CA PRO A 627 -14.74 -25.55 -12.02
C PRO A 627 -15.17 -25.57 -13.49
N GLY A 628 -16.08 -24.68 -13.87
CA GLY A 628 -16.63 -24.62 -15.23
C GLY A 628 -15.79 -23.85 -16.26
N SER A 629 -14.58 -23.39 -15.95
CA SER A 629 -13.71 -22.66 -16.88
C SER A 629 -12.26 -23.13 -16.76
N ARG A 630 -11.54 -23.10 -17.89
CA ARG A 630 -10.12 -23.48 -18.01
C ARG A 630 -9.15 -22.31 -17.99
N TYR A 631 -9.60 -21.09 -17.66
CA TYR A 631 -8.77 -19.88 -17.66
C TYR A 631 -8.65 -19.26 -16.26
N GLY A 632 -8.74 -20.08 -15.20
CA GLY A 632 -8.60 -19.65 -13.80
C GLY A 632 -9.88 -19.12 -13.15
N ARG A 633 -10.84 -18.59 -13.92
CA ARG A 633 -12.15 -18.18 -13.37
C ARG A 633 -13.00 -19.40 -13.03
N ALA A 634 -13.67 -19.35 -11.87
CA ALA A 634 -14.56 -20.40 -11.38
C ALA A 634 -15.70 -19.81 -10.56
N HIS A 635 -16.66 -20.65 -10.18
CA HIS A 635 -17.66 -20.30 -9.17
C HIS A 635 -17.00 -20.12 -7.80
N PHE A 636 -17.70 -19.42 -6.90
CA PHE A 636 -17.23 -19.17 -5.55
C PHE A 636 -17.21 -20.48 -4.76
N TYR A 637 -16.14 -20.68 -3.99
CA TYR A 637 -15.83 -21.91 -3.24
C TYR A 637 -15.42 -23.11 -4.06
N ALA A 638 -15.07 -22.98 -5.35
CA ALA A 638 -14.61 -24.14 -6.12
C ALA A 638 -13.39 -24.81 -5.45
N PRO A 639 -13.27 -26.14 -5.47
CA PRO A 639 -12.22 -26.88 -4.75
C PRO A 639 -10.82 -26.71 -5.33
N TYR A 640 -10.75 -26.45 -6.63
CA TYR A 640 -9.55 -26.14 -7.38
C TYR A 640 -9.90 -25.23 -8.55
N LYS A 641 -8.87 -24.58 -9.13
CA LYS A 641 -8.97 -23.79 -10.34
C LYS A 641 -8.22 -24.50 -11.49
N GLN A 642 -8.62 -24.24 -12.72
CA GLN A 642 -8.02 -24.84 -13.92
C GLN A 642 -7.39 -23.78 -14.81
N LEU A 643 -6.14 -24.02 -15.21
CA LEU A 643 -5.42 -23.28 -16.25
C LEU A 643 -5.04 -24.26 -17.37
N GLY A 644 -5.81 -24.29 -18.45
CA GLY A 644 -5.69 -25.31 -19.49
C GLY A 644 -5.96 -26.71 -18.92
N SER A 645 -4.92 -27.54 -18.86
CA SER A 645 -4.94 -28.88 -18.26
C SER A 645 -4.48 -28.90 -16.79
N LEU A 646 -3.83 -27.83 -16.32
CA LEU A 646 -3.27 -27.76 -14.98
C LEU A 646 -4.37 -27.52 -13.94
N LYS A 647 -4.49 -28.41 -12.95
CA LYS A 647 -5.35 -28.24 -11.78
C LYS A 647 -4.51 -27.65 -10.64
N ILE A 648 -4.90 -26.48 -10.15
CA ILE A 648 -4.24 -25.80 -9.03
C ILE A 648 -5.23 -25.71 -7.88
N GLU A 649 -4.82 -26.12 -6.69
CA GLU A 649 -5.67 -26.02 -5.50
C GLU A 649 -6.04 -24.57 -5.21
N THR A 650 -7.26 -24.36 -4.68
CA THR A 650 -7.80 -23.02 -4.45
C THR A 650 -6.94 -22.20 -3.49
N LEU A 651 -6.34 -22.81 -2.46
CA LEU A 651 -5.43 -22.12 -1.54
C LEU A 651 -4.27 -21.45 -2.29
N ILE A 652 -3.53 -22.23 -3.09
CA ILE A 652 -2.35 -21.77 -3.82
C ILE A 652 -2.75 -20.78 -4.91
N PHE A 653 -3.79 -21.09 -5.68
CA PHE A 653 -4.25 -20.21 -6.76
C PHE A 653 -4.66 -18.84 -6.21
N ASN A 654 -5.43 -18.81 -5.13
CA ASN A 654 -5.91 -17.57 -4.55
C ASN A 654 -4.77 -16.78 -3.90
N ALA A 655 -3.80 -17.44 -3.25
CA ALA A 655 -2.60 -16.78 -2.75
C ALA A 655 -1.83 -16.13 -3.92
N LEU A 656 -1.60 -16.86 -5.02
CA LEU A 656 -0.94 -16.32 -6.21
C LEU A 656 -1.71 -15.15 -6.83
N ALA A 657 -3.05 -15.19 -6.84
CA ALA A 657 -3.87 -14.07 -7.29
C ALA A 657 -3.64 -12.81 -6.45
N ILE A 658 -3.58 -12.93 -5.12
CA ILE A 658 -3.26 -11.83 -4.21
C ILE A 658 -1.84 -11.30 -4.48
N TRP A 659 -0.86 -12.19 -4.68
CA TRP A 659 0.52 -11.79 -5.01
C TRP A 659 0.65 -11.12 -6.39
N LEU A 660 -0.16 -11.52 -7.36
CA LEU A 660 -0.24 -10.82 -8.64
C LEU A 660 -0.79 -9.40 -8.46
N MET A 661 -1.82 -9.22 -7.62
CA MET A 661 -2.35 -7.89 -7.28
C MET A 661 -1.31 -7.04 -6.55
N ILE A 662 -0.53 -7.63 -5.64
CA ILE A 662 0.62 -6.98 -4.97
C ILE A 662 1.63 -6.49 -6.00
N LEU A 663 1.97 -7.32 -7.01
CA LEU A 663 2.89 -6.94 -8.07
C LEU A 663 2.36 -5.75 -8.90
N VAL A 664 1.07 -5.76 -9.25
CA VAL A 664 0.44 -4.63 -9.95
C VAL A 664 0.52 -3.36 -9.10
N LEU A 665 0.18 -3.43 -7.81
CA LEU A 665 0.27 -2.29 -6.90
C LEU A 665 1.71 -1.82 -6.66
N PHE A 666 2.69 -2.72 -6.75
CA PHE A 666 4.10 -2.36 -6.69
C PHE A 666 4.51 -1.54 -7.92
N VAL A 667 4.05 -1.93 -9.11
CA VAL A 667 4.28 -1.17 -10.34
C VAL A 667 3.63 0.22 -10.25
N THR A 668 2.39 0.31 -9.73
CA THR A 668 1.74 1.63 -9.56
C THR A 668 2.48 2.52 -8.56
N LEU A 669 3.02 1.94 -7.48
CA LEU A 669 3.83 2.64 -6.49
C LEU A 669 5.16 3.11 -7.07
N TYR A 670 5.83 2.26 -7.86
CA TYR A 670 7.12 2.58 -8.47
C TYR A 670 7.01 3.80 -9.41
N TYR A 671 5.92 3.91 -10.16
CA TYR A 671 5.68 5.00 -11.11
C TYR A 671 4.88 6.19 -10.54
N ASP A 672 4.55 6.20 -9.25
CA ASP A 672 3.71 7.24 -8.61
C ASP A 672 2.36 7.43 -9.32
N VAL A 673 1.74 6.36 -9.81
CA VAL A 673 0.52 6.45 -10.63
C VAL A 673 -0.60 7.19 -9.89
N LEU A 674 -0.82 6.86 -8.61
CA LEU A 674 -1.85 7.52 -7.79
C LEU A 674 -1.56 9.02 -7.62
N LYS A 675 -0.32 9.39 -7.30
CA LYS A 675 0.08 10.80 -7.17
C LYS A 675 -0.14 11.57 -8.47
N ARG A 676 0.25 11.00 -9.62
CA ARG A 676 0.05 11.61 -10.94
C ARG A 676 -1.43 11.75 -11.28
N PHE A 677 -2.25 10.76 -10.95
CA PHE A 677 -3.69 10.81 -11.14
C PHE A 677 -4.35 11.92 -10.30
N ILE A 678 -3.94 12.09 -9.04
CA ILE A 678 -4.46 13.17 -8.19
C ILE A 678 -4.06 14.55 -8.74
N VAL A 679 -2.80 14.72 -9.14
CA VAL A 679 -2.34 15.97 -9.78
C VAL A 679 -3.11 16.25 -11.07
N LEU A 680 -3.42 15.22 -11.86
CA LEU A 680 -4.26 15.35 -13.04
C LEU A 680 -5.68 15.81 -12.67
N LEU A 681 -6.31 15.20 -11.67
CA LEU A 681 -7.64 15.61 -11.19
C LEU A 681 -7.66 17.06 -10.69
N GLU A 682 -6.61 17.49 -9.98
CA GLU A 682 -6.45 18.89 -9.56
C GLU A 682 -6.31 19.84 -10.76
N SER A 683 -5.56 19.44 -11.79
CA SER A 683 -5.35 20.26 -13.00
C SER A 683 -6.61 20.46 -13.84
N LEU A 684 -7.58 19.54 -13.76
CA LEU A 684 -8.81 19.58 -14.55
C LEU A 684 -9.78 20.69 -14.13
N ASN A 685 -9.51 21.44 -13.04
CA ASN A 685 -10.26 22.64 -12.62
C ASN A 685 -11.80 22.48 -12.60
N ILE A 686 -12.30 21.25 -12.42
CA ILE A 686 -13.73 20.95 -12.42
C ILE A 686 -14.37 21.61 -11.17
N PRO A 687 -15.51 22.32 -11.29
CA PRO A 687 -16.09 23.12 -10.20
C PRO A 687 -16.32 22.34 -8.88
N ILE A 688 -16.63 21.04 -8.98
CA ILE A 688 -16.84 20.14 -7.83
C ILE A 688 -15.55 19.94 -7.02
N TRP A 689 -14.39 19.88 -7.70
CA TRP A 689 -13.08 19.64 -7.08
C TRP A 689 -12.44 20.91 -6.51
N ARG A 690 -12.86 22.10 -6.94
CA ARG A 690 -12.49 23.38 -6.30
C ARG A 690 -12.96 23.48 -4.84
N LYS A 691 -14.10 22.84 -4.52
CA LYS A 691 -14.64 22.80 -3.15
C LYS A 691 -13.95 21.71 -2.32
N PHE A 692 -13.77 20.53 -2.90
CA PHE A 692 -13.08 19.40 -2.27
C PHE A 692 -11.59 19.67 -1.97
N GLY A 693 -10.90 20.39 -2.86
CA GLY A 693 -9.49 20.78 -2.67
C GLY A 693 -9.29 21.90 -1.65
N ARG A 694 -10.27 22.80 -1.44
CA ARG A 694 -10.17 23.86 -0.43
C ARG A 694 -10.48 23.34 0.98
N GLU A 695 -11.44 22.43 1.12
CA GLU A 695 -11.82 21.87 2.43
C GLU A 695 -10.77 20.88 2.98
N LEU A 696 -9.95 20.26 2.12
CA LEU A 696 -8.81 19.40 2.53
C LEU A 696 -7.52 20.16 2.86
N LEU A 697 -7.46 21.48 2.62
CA LEU A 697 -6.27 22.32 2.81
C LEU A 697 -6.40 23.32 3.99
N GLN A 698 -7.53 23.37 4.68
CA GLN A 698 -7.77 24.28 5.82
C GLN A 698 -8.05 23.58 7.15
N GLY A 699 -7.59 22.33 7.32
CA GLY A 699 -7.62 21.60 8.60
C GLY A 699 -6.23 21.19 9.03
#